data_AF-A0A2M9ELU5-F1
#
_entry.id   AF-A0A2M9ELU5-F1
#
_cell.length_a   1.000
_cell.length_b   1.000
_cell.length_c   1.000
_cell.angle_alpha   90.00
_cell.angle_beta   90.00
_cell.angle_gamma   90.00
#
_symmetry.space_group_name_H-M   'P 1'
#
loop_
_entity.id
_entity.type
_entity.pdbx_description
1 polymer ?
#
loop_
_entity_poly.entity_id
_entity_poly.type
_entity_poly.pdbx_seq_one_letter_code
_entity_poly.pdbx_strand_id
1 'polypeptide(L)'
;MKHFPYKANPKDLDQMHSKSTLPYVRSQLFQAIACSLLVASAPTALANNFSLVSESSNDCARLDKTGEHEQCKSQRLNQLIKLSQQQEKLVGQQANPSNNNAATSSESAKVGDPDSWKTEEFMQDWGLEAMNAHHAYARGLTGSGVRIGLFDSGVGLNHTEFAGKDHQGLKIGNLLDDGTRCGADEFVGGETACFGTDGGRAQVDALYWDPSLAPYLKPEYRHLAGKLQLTWGSHGTHVAGTMAANRDGNGMHGVAFGANFSSARLFADSVTVGDLFCLVFGACARLITYADETAFDDMYTQMNANGVRAINHSWGLGREPGDAETQDKYFTDEGLAKRWNVLRKGSLLGEELYGDGMGLIQVWAAGNSGINPTPEDSPIAGIHPSLPRHMPELEKYWLSVVNVSQTGDADNPYVLSNQSMKCGLTMEWCLAAPGTFINSSVMGVEGDVLVELDEVLEADDNGNARWSNFDKLNDATRFEYEDYSGTSMATPHVTGALALLFERYPYLTNAQVRDVLLTTATDLGAPGVDDVYGWGMVNLKKAIEGYGQFRVDTDVNMVAKAGGTHWWNDARVWDVWTNDISGAAFSFSSDAGGWLRLDGNNSFAGLTVNSGTLELTGDNTLGSDVQVNGGVLRNNGTLRNKVILNGGLYAGAGALHGDFHLSKGGSIAPGNSIGTLTINGNYVQDAGSQFFVEMAPPDSTDKVEVSGTATLNGGTVVAVRMPGVYGLGQRYNFLTAQGGLSGKFDGVDNSYLGPFLKMVLAYDSYNAYADVVRNATLASAGKTLNQQATGAALDGLADNNALLQALVLLPSTADAARAFDQLSGEAHGSVRSVLADDSRHLRNAALGRARTGLDAFTAQGVGAGFSVWADYQSRG
;
A
#
# COMPACT_ATOMS: atom_id res chain seq x y z
N MET A 1 46.73 21.89 -39.37
CA MET A 1 47.09 21.52 -40.77
C MET A 1 46.33 20.25 -41.15
N LYS A 2 45.90 20.18 -42.42
CA LYS A 2 44.99 19.22 -43.10
C LYS A 2 43.50 19.54 -42.93
N HIS A 3 42.90 20.44 -43.72
CA HIS A 3 42.44 20.39 -45.14
C HIS A 3 41.09 19.66 -45.37
N PHE A 4 40.05 20.49 -45.55
CA PHE A 4 38.80 20.35 -46.34
C PHE A 4 39.08 19.88 -47.80
N PRO A 5 38.10 19.35 -48.59
CA PRO A 5 36.88 20.10 -48.99
C PRO A 5 35.60 19.30 -49.38
N TYR A 6 34.43 19.97 -49.41
CA TYR A 6 33.60 20.03 -50.63
C TYR A 6 32.55 21.16 -50.58
N LYS A 7 32.25 21.70 -51.77
CA LYS A 7 31.50 22.92 -52.09
C LYS A 7 29.98 22.75 -52.08
N ALA A 8 29.31 23.90 -51.92
CA ALA A 8 27.87 24.17 -51.89
C ALA A 8 27.04 23.79 -53.13
N ASN A 9 25.72 23.68 -52.95
CA ASN A 9 24.73 24.21 -53.89
C ASN A 9 23.40 24.60 -53.17
N PRO A 10 22.87 25.83 -53.33
CA PRO A 10 21.59 26.27 -52.79
C PRO A 10 20.52 26.30 -53.88
N LYS A 11 19.53 25.39 -53.80
CA LYS A 11 18.21 25.45 -54.45
C LYS A 11 17.45 24.21 -54.03
N ASP A 12 16.47 24.40 -53.16
CA ASP A 12 15.16 23.73 -53.15
C ASP A 12 14.34 24.34 -51.99
N LEU A 13 14.08 25.65 -52.15
CA LEU A 13 12.99 26.36 -51.49
C LEU A 13 11.76 26.14 -52.37
N ASP A 14 10.98 25.10 -52.08
CA ASP A 14 9.56 24.99 -52.44
C ASP A 14 8.93 23.85 -51.63
N GLN A 15 8.69 24.12 -50.33
CA GLN A 15 7.89 23.25 -49.48
C GLN A 15 6.40 23.47 -49.75
N MET A 16 5.82 22.47 -50.42
CA MET A 16 4.47 21.92 -50.25
C MET A 16 3.49 22.68 -49.35
N HIS A 17 2.59 23.42 -49.99
CA HIS A 17 1.19 23.49 -49.55
C HIS A 17 0.51 22.14 -49.81
N SER A 18 -0.05 21.47 -48.79
CA SER A 18 -1.51 21.39 -48.59
C SER A 18 -1.90 20.33 -47.53
N LYS A 19 -2.84 20.73 -46.66
CA LYS A 19 -3.88 19.96 -45.96
C LYS A 19 -3.49 19.09 -44.75
N SER A 20 -3.63 19.70 -43.57
CA SER A 20 -4.40 19.11 -42.47
C SER A 20 -5.19 20.22 -41.76
N THR A 21 -6.50 20.00 -41.63
CA THR A 21 -7.46 20.88 -40.95
C THR A 21 -7.62 20.43 -39.50
N LEU A 22 -7.23 21.28 -38.55
CA LEU A 22 -7.51 21.18 -37.11
C LEU A 22 -8.32 22.41 -36.70
N PRO A 23 -9.48 22.29 -36.02
CA PRO A 23 -10.08 23.40 -35.31
C PRO A 23 -9.59 23.37 -33.86
N TYR A 24 -8.67 24.27 -33.49
CA TYR A 24 -8.39 24.59 -32.10
C TYR A 24 -8.75 26.06 -31.89
N VAL A 25 -9.85 26.30 -31.17
CA VAL A 25 -10.10 27.59 -30.52
C VAL A 25 -9.20 27.59 -29.29
N ARG A 26 -8.01 28.19 -29.41
CA ARG A 26 -7.11 28.43 -28.29
C ARG A 26 -7.59 29.67 -27.53
N SER A 27 -7.94 29.52 -26.26
CA SER A 27 -7.99 30.64 -25.31
C SER A 27 -6.59 31.23 -25.16
N GLN A 28 -6.44 32.53 -25.45
CA GLN A 28 -5.18 33.27 -25.43
C GLN A 28 -4.78 33.77 -24.03
N LEU A 29 -5.29 33.17 -22.95
CA LEU A 29 -5.03 33.65 -21.58
C LEU A 29 -3.93 32.87 -20.81
N PHE A 30 -3.51 31.69 -21.30
CA PHE A 30 -2.53 30.83 -20.62
C PHE A 30 -1.05 31.11 -20.95
N GLN A 31 -0.71 32.33 -21.35
CA GLN A 31 0.69 32.77 -21.54
C GLN A 31 1.20 33.75 -20.47
N ALA A 32 0.47 33.94 -19.36
CA ALA A 32 0.84 34.90 -18.32
C ALA A 32 1.51 34.32 -17.05
N ILE A 33 1.73 33.01 -16.94
CA ILE A 33 2.55 32.43 -15.85
C ILE A 33 3.58 31.45 -16.43
N ALA A 34 4.46 31.98 -17.27
CA ALA A 34 5.73 31.36 -17.61
C ALA A 34 6.69 32.45 -18.12
N CYS A 35 7.39 33.13 -17.21
CA CYS A 35 8.53 33.96 -17.59
C CYS A 35 9.61 33.91 -16.51
N SER A 36 10.51 32.94 -16.63
CA SER A 36 11.84 32.95 -16.04
C SER A 36 12.82 32.25 -16.97
N LEU A 37 12.97 32.73 -18.20
CA LEU A 37 14.07 32.34 -19.09
C LEU A 37 14.32 33.45 -20.11
N LEU A 38 15.41 34.21 -19.92
CA LEU A 38 16.32 34.80 -20.93
C LEU A 38 16.98 36.07 -20.37
N VAL A 39 18.17 35.96 -19.78
CA VAL A 39 19.38 36.70 -20.19
C VAL A 39 20.60 35.96 -19.65
N ALA A 40 21.38 35.34 -20.55
CA ALA A 40 22.79 35.02 -20.30
C ALA A 40 23.59 35.24 -21.59
N SER A 41 24.32 36.36 -21.65
CA SER A 41 25.53 36.52 -22.48
C SER A 41 26.34 37.78 -22.07
N ALA A 42 27.37 37.55 -21.25
CA ALA A 42 28.67 38.23 -20.95
C ALA A 42 29.07 39.62 -21.55
N PRO A 43 30.18 40.30 -21.10
CA PRO A 43 30.91 40.32 -19.81
C PRO A 43 31.17 41.77 -19.26
N THR A 44 31.85 41.83 -18.10
CA THR A 44 32.37 42.99 -17.35
C THR A 44 33.05 44.13 -18.17
N ALA A 45 32.70 45.39 -17.90
CA ALA A 45 33.64 46.53 -17.87
C ALA A 45 33.01 47.81 -17.25
N LEU A 46 33.81 48.46 -16.39
CA LEU A 46 33.78 49.87 -15.98
C LEU A 46 32.78 50.33 -14.91
N ALA A 47 33.30 50.36 -13.68
CA ALA A 47 32.90 51.30 -12.66
C ALA A 47 33.26 52.76 -13.04
N ASN A 48 32.48 53.67 -12.45
CA ASN A 48 32.71 55.08 -12.15
C ASN A 48 32.12 56.17 -13.07
N ASN A 49 31.30 56.97 -12.38
CA ASN A 49 30.96 58.38 -12.58
C ASN A 49 29.89 58.74 -13.60
N PHE A 50 28.63 58.61 -13.17
CA PHE A 50 27.71 59.74 -13.18
C PHE A 50 26.85 59.72 -11.91
N SER A 51 27.05 60.73 -11.06
CA SER A 51 26.19 61.06 -9.93
C SER A 51 25.21 62.12 -10.40
N LEU A 52 23.93 61.76 -10.55
CA LEU A 52 22.76 62.55 -10.12
C LEU A 52 21.44 61.89 -10.56
N VAL A 53 20.57 61.71 -9.56
CA VAL A 53 19.11 61.52 -9.57
C VAL A 53 18.58 60.17 -10.08
N SER A 54 18.44 59.21 -9.16
CA SER A 54 17.55 58.06 -9.27
C SER A 54 16.45 58.17 -8.19
N GLU A 55 15.28 58.68 -8.59
CA GLU A 55 14.06 58.69 -7.80
C GLU A 55 13.08 57.63 -8.34
N SER A 56 12.27 57.07 -7.43
CA SER A 56 11.08 56.22 -7.63
C SER A 56 11.25 54.69 -7.79
N SER A 57 11.83 54.03 -6.79
CA SER A 57 11.47 52.63 -6.43
C SER A 57 11.97 52.15 -5.04
N ASN A 58 12.49 53.04 -4.17
CA ASN A 58 13.33 52.63 -3.04
C ASN A 58 12.87 53.00 -1.62
N ASP A 59 11.64 53.47 -1.42
CA ASP A 59 11.29 54.05 -0.10
C ASP A 59 10.77 53.08 0.98
N CYS A 60 10.31 51.86 0.66
CA CYS A 60 9.96 50.89 1.72
C CYS A 60 11.07 49.84 2.02
N ALA A 61 12.16 49.81 1.24
CA ALA A 61 13.20 48.78 1.35
C ALA A 61 14.40 49.16 2.27
N ARG A 62 14.34 50.30 2.96
CA ARG A 62 15.45 50.84 3.79
C ARG A 62 15.15 50.96 5.29
N LEU A 63 14.11 50.29 5.78
CA LEU A 63 13.73 50.34 7.20
C LEU A 63 14.24 49.07 7.91
N ASP A 64 15.16 49.27 8.86
CA ASP A 64 16.02 48.24 9.49
C ASP A 64 15.33 47.50 10.66
N LYS A 65 13.99 47.53 10.71
CA LYS A 65 13.16 46.85 11.71
C LYS A 65 11.87 46.34 11.08
N THR A 66 11.55 45.08 11.33
CA THR A 66 10.44 44.31 10.75
C THR A 66 9.06 44.98 10.88
N GLY A 67 8.84 45.82 11.91
CA GLY A 67 7.57 46.54 12.10
C GLY A 67 7.37 47.80 11.23
N GLU A 68 8.45 48.47 10.79
CA GLU A 68 8.34 49.71 10.00
C GLU A 68 8.15 49.42 8.49
N HIS A 69 8.56 48.23 8.05
CA HIS A 69 8.37 47.75 6.68
C HIS A 69 6.89 47.40 6.39
N GLU A 70 6.23 46.72 7.33
CA GLU A 70 4.81 46.35 7.22
C GLU A 70 3.87 47.56 7.39
N GLN A 71 4.23 48.54 8.22
CA GLN A 71 3.51 49.83 8.30
C GLN A 71 3.54 50.63 6.98
N CYS A 72 4.62 50.56 6.20
CA CYS A 72 4.72 51.20 4.88
C CYS A 72 3.73 50.58 3.87
N LYS A 73 3.56 49.25 3.91
CA LYS A 73 2.57 48.52 3.10
C LYS A 73 1.13 48.81 3.54
N SER A 74 0.88 48.84 4.84
CA SER A 74 -0.43 49.15 5.45
C SER A 74 -0.89 50.60 5.19
N GLN A 75 0.04 51.57 5.12
CA GLN A 75 -0.29 52.96 4.76
C GLN A 75 -0.70 53.12 3.28
N ARG A 76 -0.11 52.34 2.38
CA ARG A 76 -0.46 52.32 0.95
C ARG A 76 -1.83 51.69 0.71
N LEU A 77 -2.16 50.65 1.48
CA LEU A 77 -3.47 50.01 1.54
C LEU A 77 -4.56 50.98 2.06
N ASN A 78 -4.28 51.72 3.13
CA ASN A 78 -5.18 52.76 3.66
C ASN A 78 -5.43 53.91 2.67
N GLN A 79 -4.52 54.13 1.72
CA GLN A 79 -4.69 55.11 0.65
C GLN A 79 -5.58 54.59 -0.49
N LEU A 80 -5.49 53.29 -0.80
CA LEU A 80 -6.35 52.59 -1.77
C LEU A 80 -7.79 52.46 -1.27
N ILE A 81 -8.00 52.11 0.01
CA ILE A 81 -9.32 51.99 0.64
C ILE A 81 -10.05 53.35 0.73
N LYS A 82 -9.32 54.45 0.93
CA LYS A 82 -9.92 55.80 0.98
C LYS A 82 -10.36 56.35 -0.37
N LEU A 83 -9.86 55.80 -1.48
CA LEU A 83 -10.20 56.24 -2.84
C LEU A 83 -11.45 55.54 -3.41
N SER A 84 -11.83 54.37 -2.89
CA SER A 84 -13.01 53.62 -3.37
C SER A 84 -14.34 54.11 -2.79
N GLN A 85 -14.32 54.79 -1.63
CA GLN A 85 -15.51 55.23 -0.88
C GLN A 85 -16.31 56.39 -1.50
N GLN A 86 -16.17 56.68 -2.80
CA GLN A 86 -16.94 57.73 -3.49
C GLN A 86 -17.47 57.31 -4.86
N GLN A 87 -18.60 56.56 -4.91
CA GLN A 87 -19.71 56.76 -5.88
C GLN A 87 -20.87 55.76 -5.70
N GLU A 88 -22.11 56.23 -5.71
CA GLU A 88 -23.34 55.42 -5.62
C GLU A 88 -24.16 55.38 -6.95
N LYS A 89 -24.80 54.21 -7.19
CA LYS A 89 -26.22 53.93 -7.61
C LYS A 89 -26.67 53.81 -9.11
N LEU A 90 -27.13 52.60 -9.53
CA LEU A 90 -28.56 52.17 -9.80
C LEU A 90 -28.74 50.93 -10.76
N VAL A 91 -29.45 49.87 -10.29
CA VAL A 91 -30.49 48.95 -10.88
C VAL A 91 -30.19 48.16 -12.20
N GLY A 92 -30.53 46.87 -12.43
CA GLY A 92 -31.24 45.81 -11.68
C GLY A 92 -31.50 44.52 -12.54
N GLN A 93 -31.66 43.37 -11.86
CA GLN A 93 -32.35 42.07 -12.16
C GLN A 93 -32.43 41.49 -13.61
N GLN A 94 -32.09 40.19 -13.81
CA GLN A 94 -32.98 39.00 -13.63
C GLN A 94 -32.30 37.69 -14.10
N ALA A 95 -32.53 36.60 -13.36
CA ALA A 95 -32.00 35.25 -13.58
C ALA A 95 -33.03 34.31 -14.27
N ASN A 96 -32.57 33.23 -14.93
CA ASN A 96 -33.23 31.92 -14.86
C ASN A 96 -32.36 30.75 -15.40
N PRO A 97 -32.56 29.51 -14.91
CA PRO A 97 -31.61 28.38 -15.02
C PRO A 97 -32.05 27.30 -16.02
N SER A 98 -31.11 26.44 -16.41
CA SER A 98 -31.36 25.11 -17.00
C SER A 98 -30.03 24.34 -17.11
N ASN A 99 -29.89 23.04 -16.90
CA ASN A 99 -30.65 21.95 -16.31
C ASN A 99 -29.74 20.74 -16.56
N ASN A 100 -29.31 20.07 -15.49
CA ASN A 100 -28.54 18.83 -15.55
C ASN A 100 -29.34 17.71 -16.23
N ASN A 101 -28.67 16.92 -17.07
CA ASN A 101 -29.10 15.56 -17.41
C ASN A 101 -27.84 14.70 -17.64
N ALA A 102 -27.34 14.10 -16.56
CA ALA A 102 -26.35 13.04 -16.62
C ALA A 102 -27.05 11.77 -17.13
N ALA A 103 -26.65 11.30 -18.30
CA ALA A 103 -27.06 10.02 -18.86
C ALA A 103 -26.13 8.93 -18.30
N THR A 104 -26.68 8.05 -17.47
CA THR A 104 -26.00 6.88 -16.93
C THR A 104 -25.62 5.90 -18.04
N SER A 105 -24.33 5.83 -18.40
CA SER A 105 -23.73 4.69 -19.10
C SER A 105 -23.33 3.64 -18.07
N SER A 106 -23.79 2.40 -18.24
CA SER A 106 -23.39 1.29 -17.37
C SER A 106 -22.01 0.81 -17.80
N GLU A 107 -21.00 0.98 -16.95
CA GLU A 107 -19.62 0.61 -17.26
C GLU A 107 -19.37 -0.90 -17.25
N SER A 108 -18.46 -1.32 -18.11
CA SER A 108 -18.14 -2.71 -18.47
C SER A 108 -17.07 -3.38 -17.60
N ALA A 109 -16.67 -2.75 -16.48
CA ALA A 109 -15.57 -3.21 -15.63
C ALA A 109 -15.88 -4.59 -14.98
N LYS A 110 -14.94 -5.53 -15.08
CA LYS A 110 -15.06 -6.89 -14.58
C LYS A 110 -13.87 -7.25 -13.69
N VAL A 111 -14.18 -7.77 -12.51
CA VAL A 111 -13.17 -8.37 -11.62
C VAL A 111 -12.49 -9.54 -12.34
N GLY A 112 -11.17 -9.62 -12.23
CA GLY A 112 -10.32 -10.63 -12.86
C GLY A 112 -9.94 -10.34 -14.32
N ASP A 113 -10.46 -9.28 -14.94
CA ASP A 113 -10.15 -8.88 -16.32
C ASP A 113 -9.58 -7.45 -16.36
N PRO A 114 -8.24 -7.28 -16.30
CA PRO A 114 -7.59 -5.97 -16.30
C PRO A 114 -7.97 -5.07 -17.47
N ASP A 115 -8.11 -5.62 -18.68
CA ASP A 115 -8.39 -4.80 -19.87
C ASP A 115 -9.82 -4.24 -19.86
N SER A 116 -10.75 -4.89 -19.14
CA SER A 116 -12.12 -4.37 -18.99
C SER A 116 -12.22 -3.04 -18.23
N TRP A 117 -11.15 -2.62 -17.53
CA TRP A 117 -11.08 -1.37 -16.77
C TRP A 117 -10.59 -0.18 -17.59
N LYS A 118 -10.07 -0.40 -18.81
CA LYS A 118 -9.57 0.65 -19.72
C LYS A 118 -10.72 1.35 -20.46
N THR A 119 -11.57 1.98 -19.68
CA THR A 119 -12.74 2.77 -20.12
C THR A 119 -12.35 4.15 -20.68
N GLU A 120 -13.29 4.86 -21.30
CA GLU A 120 -13.02 6.24 -21.79
C GLU A 120 -12.64 7.20 -20.65
N GLU A 121 -13.24 7.05 -19.47
CA GLU A 121 -12.90 7.79 -18.24
C GLU A 121 -11.48 7.45 -17.77
N PHE A 122 -11.13 6.16 -17.71
CA PHE A 122 -9.78 5.70 -17.37
C PHE A 122 -8.71 6.25 -18.33
N MET A 123 -9.02 6.31 -19.63
CA MET A 123 -8.07 6.77 -20.64
C MET A 123 -7.91 8.30 -20.69
N GLN A 124 -8.65 9.07 -19.87
CA GLN A 124 -8.38 10.50 -19.74
C GLN A 124 -7.03 10.78 -19.08
N ASP A 125 -6.54 9.87 -18.25
CA ASP A 125 -5.21 9.93 -17.66
C ASP A 125 -4.39 8.73 -18.14
N TRP A 126 -3.49 8.99 -19.10
CA TRP A 126 -2.59 7.96 -19.63
C TRP A 126 -1.71 7.33 -18.53
N GLY A 127 -1.50 8.06 -17.43
CA GLY A 127 -0.70 7.62 -16.30
C GLY A 127 -1.26 6.38 -15.63
N LEU A 128 -2.58 6.20 -15.63
CA LEU A 128 -3.25 5.01 -15.07
C LEU A 128 -2.87 3.73 -15.81
N GLU A 129 -2.74 3.79 -17.14
CA GLU A 129 -2.26 2.65 -17.93
C GLU A 129 -0.76 2.42 -17.69
N ALA A 130 0.03 3.49 -17.74
CA ALA A 130 1.49 3.44 -17.59
C ALA A 130 1.93 2.83 -16.26
N MET A 131 1.22 3.14 -15.18
CA MET A 131 1.48 2.59 -13.85
C MET A 131 0.82 1.23 -13.60
N ASN A 132 0.13 0.66 -14.61
CA ASN A 132 -0.60 -0.60 -14.52
C ASN A 132 -1.76 -0.62 -13.49
N ALA A 133 -2.44 0.50 -13.26
CA ALA A 133 -3.49 0.62 -12.23
C ALA A 133 -4.69 -0.32 -12.48
N HIS A 134 -5.04 -0.55 -13.74
CA HIS A 134 -6.09 -1.48 -14.16
C HIS A 134 -5.91 -2.92 -13.63
N HIS A 135 -4.68 -3.36 -13.33
CA HIS A 135 -4.44 -4.65 -12.68
C HIS A 135 -4.88 -4.68 -11.22
N ALA A 136 -4.69 -3.58 -10.48
CA ALA A 136 -5.17 -3.45 -9.11
C ALA A 136 -6.71 -3.42 -9.07
N TYR A 137 -7.34 -2.70 -10.01
CA TYR A 137 -8.79 -2.61 -10.11
C TYR A 137 -9.42 -3.97 -10.47
N ALA A 138 -8.78 -4.74 -11.35
CA ALA A 138 -9.21 -6.11 -11.62
C ALA A 138 -9.10 -7.04 -10.40
N ARG A 139 -8.29 -6.69 -9.40
CA ARG A 139 -8.29 -7.33 -8.07
C ARG A 139 -9.32 -6.73 -7.11
N GLY A 140 -10.19 -5.83 -7.56
CA GLY A 140 -11.19 -5.16 -6.73
C GLY A 140 -10.62 -4.13 -5.76
N LEU A 141 -9.36 -3.73 -5.92
CA LEU A 141 -8.73 -2.66 -5.12
C LEU A 141 -9.15 -1.31 -5.68
N THR A 142 -9.49 -0.38 -4.81
CA THR A 142 -9.99 0.97 -5.19
C THR A 142 -9.46 2.07 -4.28
N GLY A 143 -8.80 1.72 -3.17
CA GLY A 143 -8.43 2.59 -2.07
C GLY A 143 -9.50 2.65 -0.97
N SER A 144 -10.51 1.77 -1.04
CA SER A 144 -11.65 1.79 -0.12
C SER A 144 -11.21 1.57 1.33
N GLY A 145 -11.79 2.36 2.25
CA GLY A 145 -11.44 2.33 3.67
C GLY A 145 -10.09 2.98 4.01
N VAL A 146 -9.39 3.55 3.03
CA VAL A 146 -8.13 4.25 3.22
C VAL A 146 -8.34 5.76 3.17
N ARG A 147 -7.60 6.49 4.01
CA ARG A 147 -7.52 7.95 3.98
C ARG A 147 -6.09 8.40 3.71
N ILE A 148 -5.93 9.22 2.67
CA ILE A 148 -4.67 9.87 2.30
C ILE A 148 -4.75 11.39 2.53
N GLY A 149 -3.60 12.06 2.56
CA GLY A 149 -3.49 13.48 2.85
C GLY A 149 -3.05 14.26 1.63
N LEU A 150 -3.50 15.50 1.54
CA LEU A 150 -3.02 16.49 0.59
C LEU A 150 -2.65 17.76 1.35
N PHE A 151 -1.47 18.29 1.13
CA PHE A 151 -1.09 19.61 1.64
C PHE A 151 -0.68 20.52 0.48
N ASP A 152 -1.60 21.40 0.04
CA ASP A 152 -1.47 22.14 -1.22
C ASP A 152 -2.22 23.49 -1.17
N SER A 153 -2.72 24.00 -2.29
CA SER A 153 -3.53 25.23 -2.44
C SER A 153 -5.02 25.03 -2.08
N GLY A 154 -5.36 23.90 -1.46
CA GLY A 154 -6.72 23.52 -1.11
C GLY A 154 -7.48 22.90 -2.28
N VAL A 155 -8.67 22.40 -1.98
CA VAL A 155 -9.48 21.63 -2.93
C VAL A 155 -10.87 22.22 -2.97
N GLY A 156 -11.43 22.43 -4.16
CA GLY A 156 -12.86 22.68 -4.30
C GLY A 156 -13.66 21.42 -4.02
N LEU A 157 -13.94 21.07 -2.75
CA LEU A 157 -14.67 19.84 -2.41
C LEU A 157 -16.13 19.82 -2.89
N ASN A 158 -16.65 20.96 -3.35
CA ASN A 158 -17.93 21.07 -4.03
C ASN A 158 -17.90 20.55 -5.48
N HIS A 159 -16.72 20.28 -6.05
CA HIS A 159 -16.56 19.70 -7.38
C HIS A 159 -17.25 18.32 -7.44
N THR A 160 -17.90 18.03 -8.56
CA THR A 160 -18.70 16.79 -8.73
C THR A 160 -17.86 15.52 -8.58
N GLU A 161 -16.59 15.56 -8.98
CA GLU A 161 -15.61 14.48 -8.80
C GLU A 161 -15.38 14.04 -7.35
N PHE A 162 -15.74 14.85 -6.38
CA PHE A 162 -15.57 14.54 -4.95
C PHE A 162 -16.90 14.24 -4.25
N ALA A 163 -18.00 14.22 -4.98
CA ALA A 163 -19.32 14.02 -4.43
C ALA A 163 -19.48 12.63 -3.77
N GLY A 164 -20.21 12.59 -2.65
CA GLY A 164 -20.60 11.34 -2.00
C GLY A 164 -19.51 10.63 -1.18
N LYS A 165 -18.30 11.20 -1.08
CA LYS A 165 -17.19 10.68 -0.27
C LYS A 165 -16.94 11.54 0.97
N ASP A 166 -16.36 10.95 2.01
CA ASP A 166 -16.03 11.62 3.27
C ASP A 166 -14.68 12.35 3.14
N HIS A 167 -14.54 13.19 2.12
CA HIS A 167 -13.39 14.08 2.01
C HIS A 167 -13.46 15.17 3.07
N GLN A 168 -12.32 15.50 3.66
CA GLN A 168 -12.25 16.47 4.75
C GLN A 168 -11.33 17.63 4.41
N GLY A 169 -11.86 18.84 4.51
CA GLY A 169 -11.07 20.06 4.56
C GLY A 169 -10.59 20.30 5.99
N LEU A 170 -9.28 20.25 6.21
CA LEU A 170 -8.67 20.56 7.49
C LEU A 170 -8.59 22.07 7.66
N LYS A 171 -8.92 22.53 8.86
CA LYS A 171 -8.83 23.95 9.24
C LYS A 171 -7.56 24.12 10.04
N ILE A 172 -6.55 24.74 9.43
CA ILE A 172 -5.23 24.90 10.06
C ILE A 172 -4.96 26.37 10.31
N GLY A 173 -4.25 26.70 11.39
CA GLY A 173 -3.92 28.09 11.68
C GLY A 173 -2.72 28.27 12.60
N ASN A 174 -2.12 29.46 12.50
CA ASN A 174 -1.05 29.87 13.41
C ASN A 174 -1.61 29.93 14.84
N LEU A 175 -0.78 29.52 15.80
CA LEU A 175 -1.04 29.65 17.23
C LEU A 175 -0.79 31.08 17.66
N LEU A 176 -1.79 31.70 18.26
CA LEU A 176 -1.74 33.05 18.79
C LEU A 176 -1.15 33.05 20.22
N ASP A 177 -0.72 34.22 20.68
CA ASP A 177 -0.11 34.40 22.02
C ASP A 177 -1.04 33.99 23.17
N ASP A 178 -2.36 34.04 22.97
CA ASP A 178 -3.37 33.63 23.95
C ASP A 178 -3.64 32.11 23.95
N GLY A 179 -2.95 31.35 23.08
CA GLY A 179 -3.08 29.91 22.92
C GLY A 179 -4.22 29.46 22.00
N THR A 180 -4.97 30.39 21.39
CA THR A 180 -5.98 30.07 20.38
C THR A 180 -5.36 29.92 18.98
N ARG A 181 -6.09 29.27 18.07
CA ARG A 181 -5.70 29.15 16.65
C ARG A 181 -6.40 30.22 15.84
N CYS A 182 -5.69 30.79 14.87
CA CYS A 182 -6.27 31.70 13.89
C CYS A 182 -7.48 31.07 13.18
N GLY A 183 -8.53 31.85 12.94
CA GLY A 183 -9.71 31.39 12.22
C GLY A 183 -9.41 31.03 10.76
N ALA A 184 -10.04 29.99 10.26
CA ALA A 184 -9.92 29.60 8.86
C ALA A 184 -10.47 30.72 7.94
N ASP A 185 -9.66 31.13 6.97
CA ASP A 185 -10.00 32.10 5.94
C ASP A 185 -10.41 33.48 6.49
N GLU A 186 -9.96 33.80 7.70
CA GLU A 186 -10.36 35.02 8.40
C GLU A 186 -9.72 36.28 7.81
N PHE A 187 -8.47 36.18 7.34
CA PHE A 187 -7.69 37.31 6.85
C PHE A 187 -6.96 37.01 5.53
N VAL A 188 -6.87 38.04 4.69
CA VAL A 188 -6.06 38.04 3.46
C VAL A 188 -4.69 38.65 3.72
N GLY A 189 -4.59 39.60 4.65
CA GLY A 189 -3.31 40.19 5.06
C GLY A 189 -3.49 41.46 5.88
N GLY A 190 -2.40 41.94 6.46
CA GLY A 190 -2.41 43.05 7.41
C GLY A 190 -1.27 42.89 8.42
N GLU A 191 -0.94 43.96 9.14
CA GLU A 191 0.21 43.96 10.07
C GLU A 191 0.02 42.95 11.23
N THR A 192 -1.23 42.69 11.61
CA THR A 192 -1.58 41.76 12.71
C THR A 192 -2.39 40.56 12.23
N ALA A 193 -2.54 40.40 10.90
CA ALA A 193 -3.29 39.30 10.31
C ALA A 193 -2.56 37.98 10.54
N CYS A 194 -3.24 37.02 11.16
CA CYS A 194 -2.73 35.67 11.33
C CYS A 194 -3.10 34.78 10.14
N PHE A 195 -2.32 33.72 9.91
CA PHE A 195 -2.64 32.71 8.91
C PHE A 195 -3.63 31.70 9.46
N GLY A 196 -4.71 31.49 8.73
CA GLY A 196 -5.64 30.39 8.94
C GLY A 196 -6.37 30.05 7.63
N THR A 197 -6.51 28.77 7.33
CA THR A 197 -7.08 28.30 6.06
C THR A 197 -8.04 27.13 6.24
N ASP A 198 -9.01 27.01 5.32
CA ASP A 198 -9.81 25.79 5.12
C ASP A 198 -9.28 25.00 3.91
N GLY A 199 -8.85 23.76 4.14
CA GLY A 199 -8.38 22.85 3.11
C GLY A 199 -9.44 22.33 2.15
N GLY A 200 -10.72 22.45 2.52
CA GLY A 200 -11.88 22.02 1.73
C GLY A 200 -12.38 23.08 0.74
N ARG A 201 -11.68 24.22 0.67
CA ARG A 201 -11.88 25.28 -0.31
C ARG A 201 -10.60 25.49 -1.12
N ALA A 202 -10.75 25.70 -2.42
CA ALA A 202 -9.63 26.15 -3.26
C ALA A 202 -9.19 27.57 -2.88
N GLN A 203 -7.90 27.85 -3.01
CA GLN A 203 -7.34 29.18 -2.86
C GLN A 203 -8.03 30.18 -3.79
N VAL A 204 -8.21 31.43 -3.35
CA VAL A 204 -8.56 32.54 -4.23
C VAL A 204 -7.31 33.34 -4.56
N ASP A 205 -7.05 33.49 -5.85
CA ASP A 205 -6.02 34.38 -6.38
C ASP A 205 -6.69 35.58 -7.04
N ALA A 206 -6.38 36.76 -6.52
CA ALA A 206 -6.94 38.02 -6.98
C ALA A 206 -5.85 38.90 -7.59
N LEU A 207 -6.07 39.39 -8.80
CA LEU A 207 -5.20 40.35 -9.49
C LEU A 207 -5.88 41.71 -9.56
N TYR A 208 -5.35 42.69 -8.84
CA TYR A 208 -5.78 44.08 -8.96
C TYR A 208 -5.06 44.75 -10.11
N TRP A 209 -5.80 45.11 -11.15
CA TRP A 209 -5.27 45.79 -12.33
C TRP A 209 -5.14 47.28 -12.04
N ASP A 210 -3.92 47.75 -11.75
CA ASP A 210 -3.73 49.13 -11.36
C ASP A 210 -4.18 50.10 -12.47
N PRO A 211 -4.93 51.18 -12.15
CA PRO A 211 -5.40 52.15 -13.14
C PRO A 211 -4.28 52.76 -14.01
N SER A 212 -3.04 52.80 -13.52
CA SER A 212 -1.86 53.23 -14.29
C SER A 212 -1.57 52.37 -15.52
N LEU A 213 -2.13 51.16 -15.60
CA LEU A 213 -2.01 50.28 -16.76
C LEU A 213 -2.90 50.69 -17.94
N ALA A 214 -3.97 51.47 -17.72
CA ALA A 214 -4.94 51.81 -18.75
C ALA A 214 -4.34 52.34 -20.08
N PRO A 215 -3.26 53.17 -20.07
CA PRO A 215 -2.61 53.62 -21.30
C PRO A 215 -1.85 52.52 -22.06
N TYR A 216 -1.39 51.49 -21.36
CA TYR A 216 -0.59 50.39 -21.90
C TYR A 216 -1.44 49.19 -22.34
N LEU A 217 -2.66 49.08 -21.83
CA LEU A 217 -3.62 48.05 -22.22
C LEU A 217 -4.20 48.33 -23.60
N LYS A 218 -4.36 47.25 -24.39
CA LYS A 218 -5.13 47.30 -25.66
C LYS A 218 -6.56 47.74 -25.37
N PRO A 219 -7.25 48.42 -26.31
CA PRO A 219 -8.60 48.95 -26.09
C PRO A 219 -9.58 47.93 -25.50
N GLU A 220 -9.51 46.68 -25.95
CA GLU A 220 -10.34 45.56 -25.47
C GLU A 220 -10.10 45.20 -24.00
N TYR A 221 -8.93 45.47 -23.42
CA TYR A 221 -8.58 45.14 -22.03
C TYR A 221 -8.63 46.33 -21.07
N ARG A 222 -8.92 47.54 -21.56
CA ARG A 222 -8.99 48.73 -20.70
C ARG A 222 -10.06 48.65 -19.62
N HIS A 223 -11.07 47.80 -19.81
CA HIS A 223 -12.12 47.56 -18.83
C HIS A 223 -11.61 46.86 -17.55
N LEU A 224 -10.41 46.25 -17.60
CA LEU A 224 -9.76 45.64 -16.44
C LEU A 224 -9.18 46.70 -15.49
N ALA A 225 -8.76 47.86 -16.00
CA ALA A 225 -8.08 48.88 -15.20
C ALA A 225 -8.97 49.38 -14.05
N GLY A 226 -8.43 49.34 -12.84
CA GLY A 226 -9.13 49.65 -11.59
C GLY A 226 -9.98 48.51 -11.03
N LYS A 227 -10.00 47.34 -11.66
CA LYS A 227 -10.76 46.17 -11.22
C LYS A 227 -9.89 45.16 -10.51
N LEU A 228 -10.50 44.45 -9.57
CA LEU A 228 -9.98 43.22 -9.01
C LEU A 228 -10.54 42.05 -9.83
N GLN A 229 -9.66 41.27 -10.42
CA GLN A 229 -10.00 40.03 -11.11
C GLN A 229 -9.83 38.87 -10.13
N LEU A 230 -10.88 38.08 -9.92
CA LEU A 230 -10.87 36.92 -9.03
C LEU A 230 -10.74 35.62 -9.83
N THR A 231 -9.90 34.71 -9.36
CA THR A 231 -9.71 33.38 -9.93
C THR A 231 -9.55 32.34 -8.82
N TRP A 232 -9.85 31.08 -9.13
CA TRP A 232 -9.56 29.96 -8.24
C TRP A 232 -8.13 29.45 -8.49
N GLY A 233 -7.38 29.23 -7.41
CA GLY A 233 -6.16 28.44 -7.40
C GLY A 233 -6.53 26.96 -7.55
N SER A 234 -6.49 26.46 -8.77
CA SER A 234 -6.95 25.11 -9.15
C SER A 234 -5.92 24.00 -8.93
N HIS A 235 -4.67 24.33 -8.59
CA HIS A 235 -3.58 23.35 -8.48
C HIS A 235 -3.89 22.21 -7.49
N GLY A 236 -4.35 22.51 -6.28
CA GLY A 236 -4.68 21.49 -5.28
C GLY A 236 -5.90 20.65 -5.66
N THR A 237 -6.85 21.23 -6.39
CA THR A 237 -8.01 20.49 -6.95
C THR A 237 -7.54 19.51 -8.03
N HIS A 238 -6.58 19.92 -8.87
CA HIS A 238 -5.98 19.05 -9.90
C HIS A 238 -5.25 17.87 -9.26
N VAL A 239 -4.40 18.15 -8.25
CA VAL A 239 -3.68 17.12 -7.49
C VAL A 239 -4.65 16.15 -6.79
N ALA A 240 -5.70 16.65 -6.15
CA ALA A 240 -6.72 15.82 -5.50
C ALA A 240 -7.47 14.92 -6.49
N GLY A 241 -7.77 15.43 -7.69
CA GLY A 241 -8.41 14.66 -8.75
C GLY A 241 -7.56 13.47 -9.20
N THR A 242 -6.27 13.69 -9.47
CA THR A 242 -5.33 12.62 -9.85
C THR A 242 -5.22 11.55 -8.77
N MET A 243 -5.27 11.92 -7.49
CA MET A 243 -5.23 10.96 -6.37
C MET A 243 -6.53 10.17 -6.25
N ALA A 244 -7.67 10.86 -6.24
CA ALA A 244 -8.91 10.32 -5.69
C ALA A 244 -10.19 10.94 -6.26
N ALA A 245 -10.20 11.47 -7.49
CA ALA A 245 -11.46 11.75 -8.20
C ALA A 245 -12.32 10.48 -8.30
N ASN A 246 -13.65 10.66 -8.35
CA ASN A 246 -14.60 9.57 -8.45
C ASN A 246 -14.42 8.82 -9.76
N ARG A 247 -14.85 7.56 -9.75
CA ARG A 247 -15.02 6.77 -10.97
C ARG A 247 -16.52 6.64 -11.19
N ASP A 248 -17.09 7.57 -11.95
CA ASP A 248 -18.54 7.73 -12.13
C ASP A 248 -18.99 7.72 -13.60
N GLY A 249 -18.03 7.50 -14.52
CA GLY A 249 -18.25 7.44 -15.96
C GLY A 249 -18.24 8.80 -16.65
N ASN A 250 -17.92 9.89 -15.95
CA ASN A 250 -17.79 11.23 -16.50
C ASN A 250 -16.37 11.76 -16.29
N GLY A 251 -15.85 12.54 -17.24
CA GLY A 251 -14.54 13.17 -17.08
C GLY A 251 -13.43 12.15 -16.89
N MET A 252 -12.68 12.30 -15.79
CA MET A 252 -11.53 11.47 -15.41
C MET A 252 -11.72 10.93 -14.01
N HIS A 253 -10.97 9.88 -13.65
CA HIS A 253 -10.98 9.36 -12.28
C HIS A 253 -9.57 9.29 -11.69
N GLY A 254 -9.49 9.35 -10.36
CA GLY A 254 -8.22 9.26 -9.65
C GLY A 254 -7.68 7.83 -9.59
N VAL A 255 -6.40 7.69 -9.23
CA VAL A 255 -5.74 6.39 -9.02
C VAL A 255 -6.45 5.57 -7.92
N ALA A 256 -6.84 6.22 -6.83
CA ALA A 256 -7.54 5.60 -5.72
C ALA A 256 -8.95 6.19 -5.57
N PHE A 257 -9.78 5.98 -6.60
CA PHE A 257 -11.12 6.55 -6.69
C PHE A 257 -12.07 6.15 -5.53
N GLY A 258 -11.78 5.05 -4.82
CA GLY A 258 -12.50 4.61 -3.62
C GLY A 258 -11.96 5.16 -2.30
N ALA A 259 -10.81 5.87 -2.30
CA ALA A 259 -10.22 6.45 -1.10
C ALA A 259 -10.89 7.76 -0.69
N ASN A 260 -10.86 8.03 0.62
CA ASN A 260 -11.11 9.36 1.16
C ASN A 260 -9.79 10.14 1.26
N PHE A 261 -9.87 11.46 1.37
CA PHE A 261 -8.68 12.28 1.66
C PHE A 261 -8.96 13.40 2.65
N SER A 262 -7.92 13.80 3.38
CA SER A 262 -7.88 15.03 4.16
C SER A 262 -7.00 16.04 3.43
N SER A 263 -7.56 17.19 3.07
CA SER A 263 -6.83 18.29 2.44
C SER A 263 -6.53 19.36 3.48
N ALA A 264 -5.29 19.81 3.54
CA ALA A 264 -4.88 21.04 4.23
C ALA A 264 -4.42 22.05 3.19
N ARG A 265 -4.75 23.33 3.39
CA ARG A 265 -4.38 24.40 2.46
C ARG A 265 -3.21 25.22 3.00
N LEU A 266 -2.04 25.05 2.40
CA LEU A 266 -0.82 25.81 2.71
C LEU A 266 -0.89 27.25 2.20
N PHE A 267 -1.47 27.44 1.02
CA PHE A 267 -1.49 28.75 0.37
C PHE A 267 -2.77 29.51 0.75
N ALA A 268 -2.59 30.60 1.51
CA ALA A 268 -3.67 31.53 1.82
C ALA A 268 -4.16 32.24 0.56
N ASP A 269 -5.35 32.82 0.64
CA ASP A 269 -5.83 33.67 -0.45
C ASP A 269 -4.90 34.86 -0.65
N SER A 270 -4.78 35.32 -1.89
CA SER A 270 -3.81 36.35 -2.24
C SER A 270 -4.43 37.48 -3.05
N VAL A 271 -4.02 38.71 -2.78
CA VAL A 271 -4.28 39.87 -3.65
C VAL A 271 -2.96 40.40 -4.16
N THR A 272 -2.76 40.30 -5.48
CA THR A 272 -1.58 40.79 -6.17
C THR A 272 -1.90 42.11 -6.86
N VAL A 273 -1.07 43.14 -6.67
CA VAL A 273 -1.19 44.42 -7.37
C VAL A 273 -0.43 44.33 -8.68
N GLY A 274 -1.18 44.25 -9.79
CA GLY A 274 -0.70 44.33 -11.15
C GLY A 274 -0.52 45.77 -11.58
N ASP A 275 0.59 46.40 -11.20
CA ASP A 275 1.04 47.66 -11.78
C ASP A 275 2.08 47.44 -12.89
N LEU A 276 2.57 48.52 -13.50
CA LEU A 276 3.58 48.40 -14.56
C LEU A 276 4.85 47.70 -14.07
N PHE A 277 5.22 47.89 -12.80
CA PHE A 277 6.42 47.28 -12.23
C PHE A 277 6.24 45.77 -12.04
N CYS A 278 5.10 45.34 -11.51
CA CYS A 278 4.70 43.94 -11.39
C CYS A 278 4.70 43.25 -12.76
N LEU A 279 4.04 43.82 -13.76
CA LEU A 279 3.89 43.17 -15.08
C LEU A 279 5.18 43.16 -15.91
N VAL A 280 6.08 44.12 -15.72
CA VAL A 280 7.34 44.21 -16.49
C VAL A 280 8.49 43.49 -15.80
N PHE A 281 8.59 43.56 -14.48
CA PHE A 281 9.73 43.03 -13.71
C PHE A 281 9.38 41.81 -12.86
N GLY A 282 8.11 41.42 -12.77
CA GLY A 282 7.65 40.27 -11.98
C GLY A 282 7.65 40.50 -10.46
N ALA A 283 8.03 41.70 -10.01
CA ALA A 283 8.10 42.05 -8.60
C ALA A 283 6.80 42.73 -8.17
N CYS A 284 5.82 41.93 -7.77
CA CYS A 284 4.48 42.39 -7.45
C CYS A 284 4.28 42.60 -5.95
N ALA A 285 3.60 43.68 -5.56
CA ALA A 285 3.10 43.81 -4.20
C ALA A 285 1.97 42.81 -3.98
N ARG A 286 2.01 42.10 -2.85
CA ARG A 286 1.00 41.09 -2.49
C ARG A 286 0.49 41.32 -1.08
N LEU A 287 -0.81 41.09 -0.89
CA LEU A 287 -1.47 40.95 0.39
C LEU A 287 -1.77 39.46 0.59
N ILE A 288 -1.09 38.85 1.54
CA ILE A 288 -1.18 37.40 1.84
C ILE A 288 -0.72 37.15 3.28
N THR A 289 -1.25 36.11 3.93
CA THR A 289 -0.78 35.60 5.23
C THR A 289 0.08 34.35 5.04
N TYR A 290 0.96 34.04 6.00
CA TYR A 290 1.91 32.93 5.87
C TYR A 290 1.83 31.95 7.05
N ALA A 291 1.84 30.66 6.72
CA ALA A 291 1.90 29.58 7.68
C ALA A 291 3.27 29.52 8.37
N ASP A 292 3.26 29.61 9.70
CA ASP A 292 4.43 29.32 10.52
C ASP A 292 4.47 27.84 10.94
N GLU A 293 5.45 27.48 11.76
CA GLU A 293 5.65 26.11 12.23
C GLU A 293 4.48 25.58 13.06
N THR A 294 3.71 26.45 13.71
CA THR A 294 2.58 26.05 14.53
C THR A 294 1.37 25.65 13.67
N ALA A 295 1.18 26.25 12.49
CA ALA A 295 0.18 25.79 11.53
C ALA A 295 0.54 24.44 10.91
N PHE A 296 1.84 24.19 10.68
CA PHE A 296 2.33 22.88 10.25
C PHE A 296 2.12 21.81 11.31
N ASP A 297 2.36 22.14 12.58
CA ASP A 297 2.11 21.26 13.72
C ASP A 297 0.61 20.94 13.87
N ASP A 298 -0.26 21.93 13.68
CA ASP A 298 -1.72 21.76 13.65
C ASP A 298 -2.16 20.83 12.52
N MET A 299 -1.63 21.05 11.31
CA MET A 299 -1.87 20.20 10.14
C MET A 299 -1.48 18.75 10.42
N TYR A 300 -0.27 18.48 10.91
CA TYR A 300 0.16 17.12 11.21
C TYR A 300 -0.65 16.46 12.32
N THR A 301 -1.03 17.23 13.34
CA THR A 301 -1.88 16.74 14.43
C THR A 301 -3.23 16.27 13.88
N GLN A 302 -3.88 17.08 13.05
CA GLN A 302 -5.16 16.74 12.44
C GLN A 302 -5.05 15.58 11.44
N MET A 303 -4.00 15.54 10.62
CA MET A 303 -3.76 14.45 9.68
C MET A 303 -3.60 13.10 10.39
N ASN A 304 -2.78 13.05 11.45
CA ASN A 304 -2.58 11.83 12.24
C ASN A 304 -3.86 11.43 12.99
N ALA A 305 -4.60 12.40 13.55
CA ALA A 305 -5.88 12.14 14.22
C ALA A 305 -6.95 11.58 13.25
N ASN A 306 -6.89 11.97 11.98
CA ASN A 306 -7.77 11.45 10.94
C ASN A 306 -7.31 10.10 10.37
N GLY A 307 -6.21 9.52 10.86
CA GLY A 307 -5.70 8.23 10.38
C GLY A 307 -5.13 8.30 8.96
N VAL A 308 -4.66 9.47 8.53
CA VAL A 308 -3.95 9.62 7.27
C VAL A 308 -2.66 8.82 7.32
N ARG A 309 -2.37 8.03 6.27
CA ARG A 309 -1.17 7.17 6.21
C ARG A 309 -0.05 7.72 5.30
N ALA A 310 -0.41 8.55 4.33
CA ALA A 310 0.52 9.23 3.44
C ALA A 310 0.00 10.63 3.06
N ILE A 311 0.89 11.63 2.96
CA ILE A 311 0.57 13.00 2.53
C ILE A 311 1.29 13.31 1.22
N ASN A 312 0.53 13.84 0.26
CA ASN A 312 1.06 14.43 -0.96
C ASN A 312 1.52 15.88 -0.74
N HIS A 313 2.75 16.19 -1.14
CA HIS A 313 3.32 17.53 -1.17
C HIS A 313 3.75 17.92 -2.60
N SER A 314 2.90 18.68 -3.28
CA SER A 314 3.17 19.19 -4.63
C SER A 314 3.59 20.67 -4.61
N TRP A 315 4.36 21.07 -3.61
CA TRP A 315 4.90 22.42 -3.42
C TRP A 315 6.38 22.38 -3.04
N GLY A 316 7.06 23.51 -3.21
CA GLY A 316 8.48 23.68 -2.88
C GLY A 316 8.87 25.15 -2.85
N LEU A 317 10.17 25.43 -2.83
CA LEU A 317 10.71 26.77 -2.98
C LEU A 317 10.47 27.30 -4.40
N GLY A 318 10.22 28.60 -4.53
CA GLY A 318 10.10 29.24 -5.85
C GLY A 318 11.37 29.10 -6.72
N ARG A 319 12.52 28.82 -6.11
CA ARG A 319 13.74 28.38 -6.78
C ARG A 319 14.45 27.32 -5.93
N GLU A 320 14.17 26.07 -6.24
CA GLU A 320 14.80 24.92 -5.56
C GLU A 320 16.30 24.86 -5.85
N PRO A 321 17.14 24.59 -4.82
CA PRO A 321 18.57 24.37 -5.02
C PRO A 321 18.81 23.02 -5.72
N GLY A 322 19.38 23.11 -6.92
CA GLY A 322 19.63 21.97 -7.80
C GLY A 322 20.98 21.28 -7.61
N ASP A 323 21.71 21.59 -6.52
CA ASP A 323 23.01 21.02 -6.19
C ASP A 323 23.16 20.78 -4.67
N ALA A 324 23.98 19.79 -4.31
CA ALA A 324 24.13 19.34 -2.93
C ALA A 324 24.74 20.40 -2.00
N GLU A 325 25.70 21.19 -2.49
CA GLU A 325 26.38 22.20 -1.67
C GLU A 325 25.40 23.30 -1.23
N THR A 326 24.53 23.73 -2.14
CA THR A 326 23.49 24.70 -1.84
C THR A 326 22.44 24.11 -0.91
N GLN A 327 22.03 22.85 -1.10
CA GLN A 327 21.10 22.17 -0.19
C GLN A 327 21.61 22.09 1.25
N ASP A 328 22.88 21.76 1.43
CA ASP A 328 23.48 21.62 2.76
C ASP A 328 23.45 22.96 3.54
N LYS A 329 23.48 24.10 2.84
CA LYS A 329 23.30 25.43 3.46
C LYS A 329 21.88 25.62 4.00
N TYR A 330 20.84 25.15 3.31
CA TYR A 330 19.47 25.22 3.80
C TYR A 330 19.22 24.27 4.99
N PHE A 331 19.83 23.08 4.98
CA PHE A 331 19.68 22.13 6.08
C PHE A 331 20.34 22.61 7.37
N THR A 332 21.42 23.39 7.26
CA THR A 332 22.17 23.93 8.40
C THR A 332 21.73 25.34 8.82
N ASP A 333 20.76 25.94 8.14
CA ASP A 333 20.23 27.26 8.49
C ASP A 333 19.40 27.19 9.79
N GLU A 334 19.83 27.94 10.82
CA GLU A 334 19.14 28.00 12.11
C GLU A 334 17.70 28.53 12.01
N GLY A 335 17.41 29.38 11.02
CA GLY A 335 16.07 29.89 10.75
C GLY A 335 15.09 28.81 10.27
N LEU A 336 15.59 27.75 9.63
CA LEU A 336 14.77 26.63 9.13
C LEU A 336 14.73 25.45 10.09
N ALA A 337 15.57 25.42 11.12
CA ALA A 337 15.65 24.33 12.08
C ALA A 337 14.30 24.00 12.74
N LYS A 338 13.47 25.01 13.03
CA LYS A 338 12.12 24.77 13.58
C LYS A 338 11.21 24.08 12.56
N ARG A 339 11.27 24.50 11.29
CA ARG A 339 10.50 23.91 10.19
C ARG A 339 10.86 22.44 10.00
N TRP A 340 12.15 22.11 9.91
CA TRP A 340 12.63 20.74 9.80
C TRP A 340 12.18 19.86 10.97
N ASN A 341 12.23 20.41 12.18
CA ASN A 341 11.76 19.68 13.36
C ASN A 341 10.26 19.40 13.36
N VAL A 342 9.42 20.30 12.83
CA VAL A 342 7.97 20.04 12.73
C VAL A 342 7.67 18.97 11.69
N LEU A 343 8.30 19.01 10.50
CA LEU A 343 8.17 17.94 9.51
C LEU A 343 8.60 16.58 10.09
N ARG A 344 9.74 16.56 10.80
CA ARG A 344 10.28 15.37 11.45
C ARG A 344 9.31 14.78 12.48
N LYS A 345 8.81 15.61 13.40
CA LYS A 345 7.86 15.19 14.44
C LYS A 345 6.54 14.69 13.85
N GLY A 346 5.98 15.43 12.90
CA GLY A 346 4.72 15.07 12.25
C GLY A 346 4.79 13.73 11.51
N SER A 347 5.94 13.44 10.91
CA SER A 347 6.20 12.18 10.20
C SER A 347 6.38 11.00 11.16
N LEU A 348 7.04 11.20 12.31
CA LEU A 348 7.30 10.13 13.29
C LEU A 348 6.15 9.90 14.27
N LEU A 349 5.18 10.81 14.36
CA LEU A 349 4.08 10.73 15.33
C LEU A 349 3.30 9.41 15.24
N GLY A 350 3.12 8.86 14.03
CA GLY A 350 2.47 7.57 13.82
C GLY A 350 3.17 6.39 14.52
N GLU A 351 4.49 6.45 14.73
CA GLU A 351 5.20 5.41 15.48
C GLU A 351 4.83 5.42 16.96
N GLU A 352 4.69 6.62 17.53
CA GLU A 352 4.30 6.80 18.92
C GLU A 352 2.84 6.38 19.14
N LEU A 353 1.96 6.66 18.17
CA LEU A 353 0.53 6.39 18.28
C LEU A 353 0.15 4.93 17.95
N TYR A 354 0.83 4.32 16.97
CA TYR A 354 0.38 3.07 16.35
C TYR A 354 1.45 1.96 16.30
N GLY A 355 2.69 2.24 16.72
CA GLY A 355 3.79 1.27 16.77
C GLY A 355 4.83 1.44 15.64
N ASP A 356 5.94 0.73 15.73
CA ASP A 356 7.06 0.86 14.79
C ASP A 356 6.63 0.64 13.33
N GLY A 357 7.21 1.41 12.41
CA GLY A 357 6.88 1.38 10.99
C GLY A 357 5.59 2.13 10.60
N MET A 358 4.82 2.67 11.56
CA MET A 358 3.54 3.34 11.30
C MET A 358 3.63 4.86 11.16
N GLY A 359 4.84 5.43 11.06
CA GLY A 359 5.03 6.85 10.74
C GLY A 359 4.32 7.27 9.45
N LEU A 360 3.99 8.55 9.36
CA LEU A 360 3.23 9.16 8.28
C LEU A 360 4.13 9.39 7.07
N ILE A 361 3.83 8.71 5.95
CA ILE A 361 4.63 8.84 4.73
C ILE A 361 4.46 10.24 4.13
N GLN A 362 5.57 10.91 3.82
CA GLN A 362 5.60 12.16 3.07
C GLN A 362 6.00 11.86 1.62
N VAL A 363 5.12 12.17 0.67
CA VAL A 363 5.35 11.99 -0.77
C VAL A 363 5.60 13.37 -1.37
N TRP A 364 6.82 13.62 -1.83
CA TRP A 364 7.28 14.93 -2.28
C TRP A 364 7.55 14.96 -3.79
N ALA A 365 7.04 16.00 -4.43
CA ALA A 365 7.50 16.38 -5.76
C ALA A 365 9.01 16.68 -5.72
N ALA A 366 9.77 16.09 -6.65
CA ALA A 366 11.22 16.30 -6.72
C ALA A 366 11.60 17.77 -7.00
N GLY A 367 10.70 18.53 -7.61
CA GLY A 367 10.90 19.90 -8.05
C GLY A 367 10.84 20.01 -9.58
N ASN A 368 10.61 21.23 -10.07
CA ASN A 368 10.60 21.52 -11.51
C ASN A 368 11.79 22.42 -11.86
N SER A 369 12.32 22.25 -13.05
CA SER A 369 13.50 22.96 -13.55
C SER A 369 13.20 23.66 -14.88
N GLY A 370 14.18 24.42 -15.39
CA GLY A 370 14.14 24.88 -16.77
C GLY A 370 14.27 23.71 -17.75
N ILE A 371 14.17 23.98 -19.05
CA ILE A 371 14.31 22.93 -20.08
C ILE A 371 15.74 22.39 -20.09
N ASN A 372 15.91 21.09 -19.82
CA ASN A 372 17.18 20.38 -19.89
C ASN A 372 17.25 19.48 -21.14
N PRO A 373 18.39 19.42 -21.86
CA PRO A 373 18.49 18.64 -23.09
C PRO A 373 18.41 17.13 -22.89
N THR A 374 18.93 16.62 -21.75
CA THR A 374 18.87 15.20 -21.41
C THR A 374 18.46 15.00 -19.94
N PRO A 375 17.97 13.81 -19.57
CA PRO A 375 17.66 13.50 -18.18
C PRO A 375 18.83 13.70 -17.22
N GLU A 376 20.04 13.34 -17.63
CA GLU A 376 21.26 13.40 -16.80
C GLU A 376 21.67 14.84 -16.45
N ASP A 377 21.38 15.79 -17.35
CA ASP A 377 21.64 17.22 -17.19
C ASP A 377 20.69 17.89 -16.20
N SER A 378 19.60 17.22 -15.82
CA SER A 378 18.61 17.80 -14.91
C SER A 378 19.19 17.97 -13.50
N PRO A 379 18.87 19.08 -12.80
CA PRO A 379 19.31 19.29 -11.42
C PRO A 379 18.73 18.23 -10.48
N ILE A 380 19.42 17.99 -9.36
CA ILE A 380 18.94 17.03 -8.35
C ILE A 380 17.67 17.53 -7.66
N ALA A 381 16.88 16.61 -7.13
CA ALA A 381 15.66 16.90 -6.36
C ALA A 381 15.91 17.90 -5.22
N GLY A 382 14.95 18.79 -4.98
CA GLY A 382 15.05 19.92 -4.05
C GLY A 382 15.21 19.57 -2.56
N ILE A 383 15.15 20.57 -1.67
CA ILE A 383 15.47 20.38 -0.25
C ILE A 383 14.47 19.51 0.50
N HIS A 384 13.18 19.65 0.21
CA HIS A 384 12.12 18.89 0.88
C HIS A 384 12.16 17.38 0.57
N PRO A 385 12.19 16.94 -0.70
CA PRO A 385 12.36 15.51 -1.03
C PRO A 385 13.71 14.95 -0.57
N SER A 386 14.72 15.82 -0.39
CA SER A 386 16.07 15.45 0.07
C SER A 386 16.27 15.49 1.59
N LEU A 387 15.25 15.84 2.38
CA LEU A 387 15.38 16.00 3.84
C LEU A 387 15.96 14.77 4.56
N PRO A 388 15.71 13.51 4.17
CA PRO A 388 16.35 12.34 4.78
C PRO A 388 17.89 12.35 4.72
N ARG A 389 18.51 13.11 3.79
CA ARG A 389 19.97 13.30 3.79
C ARG A 389 20.48 14.01 5.05
N HIS A 390 19.64 14.88 5.63
CA HIS A 390 19.93 15.60 6.86
C HIS A 390 19.36 14.90 8.10
N MET A 391 18.23 14.20 7.96
CA MET A 391 17.54 13.47 9.04
C MET A 391 17.26 12.02 8.61
N PRO A 392 18.27 11.13 8.65
CA PRO A 392 18.19 9.78 8.06
C PRO A 392 17.08 8.89 8.62
N GLU A 393 16.64 9.12 9.85
CA GLU A 393 15.52 8.41 10.47
C GLU A 393 14.19 8.60 9.72
N LEU A 394 14.07 9.68 8.93
CA LEU A 394 12.89 9.96 8.12
C LEU A 394 12.83 9.17 6.84
N GLU A 395 13.95 8.57 6.40
CA GLU A 395 14.03 7.89 5.10
C GLU A 395 12.87 6.93 4.95
N LYS A 396 12.61 6.06 5.95
CA LYS A 396 11.55 5.03 5.95
C LYS A 396 10.11 5.56 5.76
N TYR A 397 9.91 6.87 5.85
CA TYR A 397 8.63 7.56 5.63
C TYR A 397 8.71 8.63 4.53
N TRP A 398 9.72 8.59 3.67
CA TRP A 398 9.89 9.56 2.59
C TRP A 398 9.79 8.91 1.22
N LEU A 399 9.17 9.62 0.28
CA LEU A 399 9.22 9.33 -1.15
C LEU A 399 9.48 10.63 -1.91
N SER A 400 10.47 10.61 -2.80
CA SER A 400 10.74 11.66 -3.80
C SER A 400 10.14 11.22 -5.13
N VAL A 401 9.48 12.11 -5.87
CA VAL A 401 8.78 11.74 -7.11
C VAL A 401 9.20 12.62 -8.28
N VAL A 402 9.76 11.99 -9.32
CA VAL A 402 10.14 12.66 -10.57
C VAL A 402 9.07 12.49 -11.65
N ASN A 403 8.98 13.47 -12.55
CA ASN A 403 8.00 13.51 -13.63
C ASN A 403 8.55 12.87 -14.90
N VAL A 404 7.82 11.91 -15.44
CA VAL A 404 8.06 11.35 -16.78
C VAL A 404 6.97 11.74 -17.77
N SER A 405 7.38 11.81 -19.04
CA SER A 405 6.52 12.02 -20.19
C SER A 405 6.55 10.80 -21.11
N GLN A 406 5.46 10.57 -21.85
CA GLN A 406 5.44 9.58 -22.93
C GLN A 406 6.40 9.99 -24.05
N THR A 407 7.02 9.00 -24.67
CA THR A 407 7.81 9.17 -25.90
C THR A 407 7.04 8.61 -27.09
N GLY A 408 7.53 8.90 -28.30
CA GLY A 408 7.07 8.22 -29.52
C GLY A 408 7.77 6.88 -29.79
N ASP A 409 8.64 6.42 -28.89
CA ASP A 409 9.43 5.20 -29.02
C ASP A 409 8.79 4.07 -28.22
N ALA A 410 8.34 3.02 -28.92
CA ALA A 410 7.69 1.87 -28.28
C ALA A 410 8.65 1.06 -27.39
N ASP A 411 9.96 1.10 -27.67
CA ASP A 411 10.96 0.37 -26.88
C ASP A 411 11.36 1.15 -25.62
N ASN A 412 11.20 2.48 -25.63
CA ASN A 412 11.47 3.38 -24.51
C ASN A 412 10.28 4.33 -24.29
N PRO A 413 9.12 3.81 -23.87
CA PRO A 413 7.85 4.56 -23.89
C PRO A 413 7.81 5.76 -22.95
N TYR A 414 8.74 5.83 -21.99
CA TYR A 414 8.79 6.88 -20.98
C TYR A 414 10.20 7.46 -20.84
N VAL A 415 10.28 8.77 -20.66
CA VAL A 415 11.53 9.50 -20.40
C VAL A 415 11.28 10.55 -19.33
N LEU A 416 12.31 10.90 -18.55
CA LEU A 416 12.24 12.03 -17.63
C LEU A 416 11.82 13.27 -18.40
N SER A 417 10.79 13.96 -17.91
CA SER A 417 10.37 15.23 -18.49
C SER A 417 11.55 16.21 -18.47
N ASN A 418 11.75 16.93 -19.56
CA ASN A 418 12.85 17.90 -19.67
C ASN A 418 12.71 19.11 -18.72
N GLN A 419 11.62 19.20 -17.96
CA GLN A 419 11.38 20.18 -16.90
C GLN A 419 11.30 19.54 -15.51
N SER A 420 11.51 18.23 -15.37
CA SER A 420 11.63 17.59 -14.07
C SER A 420 13.01 17.86 -13.47
N MET A 421 13.10 17.92 -12.15
CA MET A 421 14.35 17.58 -11.46
C MET A 421 14.53 16.06 -11.51
N LYS A 422 15.78 15.58 -11.45
CA LYS A 422 16.09 14.14 -11.36
C LYS A 422 16.21 13.68 -9.90
N CYS A 423 16.14 12.38 -9.65
CA CYS A 423 16.22 11.83 -8.29
C CYS A 423 17.50 12.26 -7.56
N GLY A 424 18.65 12.23 -8.25
CA GLY A 424 19.94 12.59 -7.71
C GLY A 424 20.24 11.84 -6.42
N LEU A 425 20.50 12.59 -5.34
CA LEU A 425 20.83 12.03 -4.03
C LEU A 425 19.63 11.44 -3.27
N THR A 426 18.43 11.46 -3.86
CA THR A 426 17.22 10.82 -3.31
C THR A 426 16.97 9.44 -3.89
N MET A 427 17.82 8.93 -4.79
CA MET A 427 17.59 7.71 -5.57
C MET A 427 17.08 6.50 -4.75
N GLU A 428 17.57 6.33 -3.52
CA GLU A 428 17.20 5.22 -2.63
C GLU A 428 15.75 5.26 -2.13
N TRP A 429 15.09 6.42 -2.20
CA TRP A 429 13.67 6.63 -1.86
C TRP A 429 12.92 7.42 -2.95
N CYS A 430 13.42 7.34 -4.19
CA CYS A 430 12.84 8.07 -5.32
C CYS A 430 12.13 7.13 -6.31
N LEU A 431 10.99 7.60 -6.84
CA LEU A 431 10.21 6.94 -7.89
C LEU A 431 9.96 7.89 -9.05
N ALA A 432 9.80 7.32 -10.24
CA ALA A 432 9.26 8.00 -11.39
C ALA A 432 7.74 7.76 -11.48
N ALA A 433 7.00 8.79 -11.87
CA ALA A 433 5.56 8.67 -12.13
C ALA A 433 5.10 9.62 -13.27
N PRO A 434 3.97 9.30 -13.93
CA PRO A 434 3.38 10.13 -14.98
C PRO A 434 3.07 11.54 -14.49
N GLY A 435 3.62 12.57 -15.13
CA GLY A 435 3.39 13.95 -14.69
C GLY A 435 3.35 14.97 -15.82
N THR A 436 3.21 14.55 -17.07
CA THR A 436 3.18 15.44 -18.23
C THR A 436 1.89 15.22 -19.01
N PHE A 437 1.15 16.31 -19.26
CA PHE A 437 -0.22 16.31 -19.82
C PHE A 437 -1.15 15.37 -19.07
N ILE A 438 -1.27 15.58 -17.75
CA ILE A 438 -2.18 14.83 -16.89
C ILE A 438 -3.49 15.61 -16.80
N ASN A 439 -4.55 15.01 -17.31
CA ASN A 439 -5.90 15.56 -17.23
C ASN A 439 -6.46 15.34 -15.82
N SER A 440 -6.96 16.38 -15.16
CA SER A 440 -7.59 16.27 -13.84
C SER A 440 -8.56 17.41 -13.56
N SER A 441 -9.34 17.26 -12.49
CA SER A 441 -10.36 18.21 -12.04
C SER A 441 -9.77 19.57 -11.68
N VAL A 442 -10.37 20.65 -12.18
CA VAL A 442 -10.00 22.04 -11.86
C VAL A 442 -11.23 22.88 -11.53
N MET A 443 -10.99 23.97 -10.80
CA MET A 443 -11.98 25.01 -10.54
C MET A 443 -11.84 26.11 -11.59
N GLY A 444 -12.76 26.15 -12.54
CA GLY A 444 -12.84 27.18 -13.57
C GLY A 444 -13.79 28.33 -13.20
N VAL A 445 -13.79 29.38 -14.03
CA VAL A 445 -14.74 30.49 -13.95
C VAL A 445 -15.27 30.83 -15.34
N GLU A 446 -16.57 31.12 -15.45
CA GLU A 446 -17.17 31.59 -16.70
C GLU A 446 -16.81 33.06 -16.94
N GLY A 447 -15.86 33.29 -17.88
CA GLY A 447 -15.38 34.62 -18.21
C GLY A 447 -14.51 35.24 -17.12
N ASP A 448 -14.28 36.56 -17.21
CA ASP A 448 -13.53 37.29 -16.19
C ASP A 448 -14.44 37.71 -15.03
N VAL A 449 -14.12 37.28 -13.81
CA VAL A 449 -14.83 37.72 -12.59
C VAL A 449 -14.20 39.03 -12.11
N LEU A 450 -14.76 40.15 -12.57
CA LEU A 450 -14.30 41.49 -12.23
C LEU A 450 -15.19 42.13 -11.15
N VAL A 451 -14.56 42.63 -10.09
CA VAL A 451 -15.22 43.29 -8.96
C VAL A 451 -14.49 44.58 -8.58
N GLU A 452 -15.18 45.47 -7.86
CA GLU A 452 -14.50 46.58 -7.20
C GLU A 452 -13.78 46.08 -5.95
N LEU A 453 -12.68 46.72 -5.57
CA LEU A 453 -11.86 46.28 -4.44
C LEU A 453 -12.66 46.25 -3.13
N ASP A 454 -13.51 47.25 -2.89
CA ASP A 454 -14.32 47.41 -1.70
C ASP A 454 -15.64 46.62 -1.71
N GLU A 455 -16.02 46.02 -2.84
CA GLU A 455 -17.13 45.06 -2.88
C GLU A 455 -16.78 43.75 -2.16
N VAL A 456 -15.50 43.38 -2.15
CA VAL A 456 -15.04 42.05 -1.72
C VAL A 456 -13.96 42.07 -0.64
N LEU A 457 -13.28 43.19 -0.42
CA LEU A 457 -12.31 43.35 0.68
C LEU A 457 -12.77 44.42 1.65
N GLU A 458 -12.78 44.06 2.93
CA GLU A 458 -13.01 44.97 4.04
C GLU A 458 -11.84 44.94 5.02
N ALA A 459 -11.63 46.05 5.72
CA ALA A 459 -10.63 46.14 6.78
C ALA A 459 -11.30 46.02 8.16
N ASP A 460 -10.70 45.24 9.06
CA ASP A 460 -11.09 45.21 10.47
C ASP A 460 -10.63 46.46 11.23
N ASP A 461 -10.95 46.53 12.53
CA ASP A 461 -10.59 47.65 13.41
C ASP A 461 -9.06 47.85 13.54
N ASN A 462 -8.26 46.81 13.25
CA ASN A 462 -6.80 46.83 13.28
C ASN A 462 -6.19 47.09 11.89
N GLY A 463 -7.01 47.27 10.85
CA GLY A 463 -6.58 47.49 9.47
C GLY A 463 -6.17 46.21 8.73
N ASN A 464 -6.49 45.02 9.26
CA ASN A 464 -6.31 43.76 8.54
C ASN A 464 -7.42 43.59 7.50
N ALA A 465 -7.04 43.23 6.29
CA ALA A 465 -7.97 42.95 5.21
C ALA A 465 -8.54 41.53 5.33
N ARG A 466 -9.84 41.40 5.11
CA ARG A 466 -10.56 40.14 5.01
C ARG A 466 -11.53 40.16 3.83
N TRP A 467 -11.87 38.97 3.33
CA TRP A 467 -12.90 38.82 2.32
C TRP A 467 -14.28 39.08 2.93
N SER A 468 -15.08 39.92 2.29
CA SER A 468 -16.45 40.23 2.72
C SER A 468 -17.50 39.41 1.95
N ASN A 469 -17.25 39.04 0.69
CA ASN A 469 -18.16 38.25 -0.14
C ASN A 469 -17.44 37.57 -1.34
N PHE A 470 -17.86 36.34 -1.68
CA PHE A 470 -17.44 35.59 -2.88
C PHE A 470 -18.57 35.24 -3.85
N ASP A 471 -19.79 35.75 -3.68
CA ASP A 471 -20.97 35.37 -4.47
C ASP A 471 -20.72 35.42 -5.99
N LYS A 472 -20.13 36.49 -6.51
CA LYS A 472 -19.83 36.61 -7.96
C LYS A 472 -18.85 35.53 -8.45
N LEU A 473 -17.86 35.18 -7.64
CA LEU A 473 -16.91 34.11 -7.97
C LEU A 473 -17.60 32.74 -7.90
N ASN A 474 -18.40 32.50 -6.87
CA ASN A 474 -19.18 31.28 -6.70
C ASN A 474 -20.19 31.06 -7.84
N ASP A 475 -20.93 32.11 -8.22
CA ASP A 475 -21.91 32.06 -9.32
C ASP A 475 -21.26 31.79 -10.68
N ALA A 476 -20.06 32.33 -10.89
CA ALA A 476 -19.26 32.11 -12.08
C ALA A 476 -18.50 30.77 -12.07
N THR A 477 -18.43 30.07 -10.95
CA THR A 477 -17.62 28.85 -10.81
C THR A 477 -18.10 27.74 -11.73
N ARG A 478 -17.16 27.12 -12.45
CA ARG A 478 -17.40 25.95 -13.29
C ARG A 478 -16.49 24.81 -12.84
N PHE A 479 -17.02 23.60 -12.87
CA PHE A 479 -16.26 22.37 -12.60
C PHE A 479 -15.79 21.83 -13.94
N GLU A 480 -14.47 21.80 -14.12
CA GLU A 480 -13.83 21.57 -15.41
C GLU A 480 -12.67 20.59 -15.25
N TYR A 481 -12.03 20.26 -16.38
CA TYR A 481 -10.86 19.39 -16.42
C TYR A 481 -9.79 20.03 -17.28
N GLU A 482 -8.53 19.93 -16.88
CA GLU A 482 -7.41 20.54 -17.59
C GLU A 482 -6.12 19.70 -17.49
N ASP A 483 -5.30 19.77 -18.54
CA ASP A 483 -4.01 19.09 -18.62
C ASP A 483 -2.90 19.91 -17.94
N TYR A 484 -2.41 19.45 -16.79
CA TYR A 484 -1.23 20.05 -16.15
C TYR A 484 0.02 19.17 -16.34
N SER A 485 1.19 19.80 -16.22
CA SER A 485 2.49 19.15 -16.32
C SER A 485 3.42 19.61 -15.21
N GLY A 486 4.12 18.66 -14.57
CA GLY A 486 5.09 18.90 -13.52
C GLY A 486 5.24 17.71 -12.59
N THR A 487 6.27 17.74 -11.73
CA THR A 487 6.40 16.79 -10.61
C THR A 487 5.20 16.84 -9.67
N SER A 488 4.49 17.97 -9.62
CA SER A 488 3.22 18.13 -8.93
C SER A 488 2.11 17.19 -9.39
N MET A 489 2.14 16.73 -10.65
CA MET A 489 1.16 15.79 -11.22
C MET A 489 1.66 14.34 -11.14
N ALA A 490 2.97 14.12 -11.02
CA ALA A 490 3.56 12.80 -10.77
C ALA A 490 3.36 12.32 -9.33
N THR A 491 3.55 13.21 -8.36
CA THR A 491 3.41 12.93 -6.92
C THR A 491 2.03 12.36 -6.52
N PRO A 492 0.89 12.89 -7.01
CA PRO A 492 -0.43 12.35 -6.67
C PRO A 492 -0.67 10.93 -7.20
N HIS A 493 -0.05 10.54 -8.31
CA HIS A 493 -0.11 9.15 -8.77
C HIS A 493 0.50 8.18 -7.76
N VAL A 494 1.66 8.54 -7.19
CA VAL A 494 2.35 7.75 -6.15
C VAL A 494 1.52 7.71 -4.87
N THR A 495 0.93 8.84 -4.47
CA THR A 495 0.08 8.89 -3.27
C THR A 495 -1.19 8.05 -3.43
N GLY A 496 -1.83 8.07 -4.61
CA GLY A 496 -2.95 7.19 -4.92
C GLY A 496 -2.55 5.71 -4.98
N ALA A 497 -1.38 5.39 -5.53
CA ALA A 497 -0.85 4.02 -5.52
C ALA A 497 -0.66 3.49 -4.10
N LEU A 498 -0.13 4.30 -3.18
CA LEU A 498 -0.04 3.95 -1.76
C LEU A 498 -1.42 3.64 -1.17
N ALA A 499 -2.46 4.39 -1.52
CA ALA A 499 -3.81 4.11 -1.02
C ALA A 499 -4.32 2.73 -1.45
N LEU A 500 -4.09 2.34 -2.71
CA LEU A 500 -4.41 0.98 -3.19
C LEU A 500 -3.62 -0.09 -2.42
N LEU A 501 -2.34 0.18 -2.12
CA LEU A 501 -1.49 -0.76 -1.41
C LEU A 501 -1.82 -0.86 0.09
N PHE A 502 -2.28 0.22 0.71
CA PHE A 502 -2.79 0.21 2.09
C PHE A 502 -4.05 -0.64 2.22
N GLU A 503 -4.92 -0.64 1.20
CA GLU A 503 -6.06 -1.57 1.12
C GLU A 503 -5.57 -3.01 0.89
N ARG A 504 -4.62 -3.22 -0.02
CA ARG A 504 -4.08 -4.54 -0.38
C ARG A 504 -3.35 -5.24 0.78
N TYR A 505 -2.61 -4.48 1.60
CA TYR A 505 -1.75 -4.99 2.66
C TYR A 505 -2.09 -4.37 4.03
N PRO A 506 -3.28 -4.67 4.59
CA PRO A 506 -3.70 -4.08 5.87
C PRO A 506 -2.86 -4.55 7.06
N TYR A 507 -2.06 -5.61 6.89
CA TYR A 507 -1.16 -6.16 7.91
C TYR A 507 0.29 -5.66 7.78
N LEU A 508 0.62 -4.87 6.74
CA LEU A 508 1.93 -4.25 6.60
C LEU A 508 1.93 -2.84 7.18
N THR A 509 3.06 -2.47 7.79
CA THR A 509 3.30 -1.11 8.28
C THR A 509 3.42 -0.11 7.12
N ASN A 510 3.40 1.19 7.42
CA ASN A 510 3.56 2.22 6.39
C ASN A 510 4.93 2.09 5.68
N ALA A 511 6.01 1.98 6.46
CA ALA A 511 7.36 1.80 5.91
C ALA A 511 7.46 0.56 5.00
N GLN A 512 6.79 -0.53 5.38
CA GLN A 512 6.74 -1.77 4.61
C GLN A 512 5.99 -1.61 3.28
N VAL A 513 4.82 -0.96 3.29
CA VAL A 513 4.06 -0.70 2.06
C VAL A 513 4.83 0.23 1.11
N ARG A 514 5.54 1.22 1.65
CA ARG A 514 6.45 2.07 0.87
C ARG A 514 7.55 1.24 0.21
N ASP A 515 8.15 0.30 0.92
CA ASP A 515 9.20 -0.58 0.36
C ASP A 515 8.64 -1.54 -0.71
N VAL A 516 7.42 -2.02 -0.57
CA VAL A 516 6.74 -2.76 -1.65
C VAL A 516 6.63 -1.88 -2.90
N LEU A 517 6.19 -0.62 -2.75
CA LEU A 517 6.06 0.31 -3.87
C LEU A 517 7.39 0.59 -4.57
N LEU A 518 8.46 0.84 -3.80
CA LEU A 518 9.81 1.07 -4.34
C LEU A 518 10.34 -0.16 -5.09
N THR A 519 10.32 -1.32 -4.43
CA THR A 519 11.01 -2.53 -4.91
C THR A 519 10.30 -3.25 -6.05
N THR A 520 9.11 -2.79 -6.42
CA THR A 520 8.31 -3.36 -7.50
C THR A 520 8.19 -2.45 -8.71
N ALA A 521 8.85 -1.29 -8.69
CA ALA A 521 8.89 -0.37 -9.82
C ALA A 521 9.45 -1.03 -11.10
N THR A 522 9.03 -0.50 -12.25
CA THR A 522 9.62 -0.83 -13.54
C THR A 522 10.86 0.02 -13.71
N ASP A 523 12.01 -0.65 -13.70
CA ASP A 523 13.32 -0.06 -13.95
C ASP A 523 13.33 0.80 -15.23
N LEU A 524 13.88 2.00 -15.14
CA LEU A 524 14.01 2.96 -16.23
C LEU A 524 15.44 3.50 -16.20
N GLY A 525 16.06 3.69 -17.37
CA GLY A 525 17.42 4.23 -17.44
C GLY A 525 18.49 3.15 -17.22
N ALA A 526 19.41 3.39 -16.28
CA ALA A 526 20.48 2.44 -15.99
C ALA A 526 19.93 1.27 -15.16
N PRO A 527 20.44 0.03 -15.33
CA PRO A 527 19.91 -1.10 -14.58
C PRO A 527 19.96 -0.91 -13.06
N GLY A 528 18.82 -1.03 -12.39
CA GLY A 528 18.67 -0.91 -10.94
C GLY A 528 18.47 0.53 -10.47
N VAL A 529 18.69 0.78 -9.18
CA VAL A 529 18.48 2.13 -8.61
C VAL A 529 19.50 3.11 -9.19
N ASP A 530 19.02 4.17 -9.84
CA ASP A 530 19.87 5.18 -10.50
C ASP A 530 19.55 6.63 -10.09
N ASP A 531 20.45 7.56 -10.42
CA ASP A 531 20.33 8.97 -10.04
C ASP A 531 19.33 9.76 -10.89
N VAL A 532 18.73 9.16 -11.93
CA VAL A 532 17.77 9.81 -12.81
C VAL A 532 16.34 9.49 -12.37
N TYR A 533 16.02 8.21 -12.32
CA TYR A 533 14.69 7.65 -12.10
C TYR A 533 14.53 6.97 -10.73
N GLY A 534 15.61 6.85 -9.94
CA GLY A 534 15.56 6.17 -8.65
C GLY A 534 15.27 4.69 -8.86
N TRP A 535 14.21 4.20 -8.21
CA TRP A 535 13.75 2.81 -8.40
C TRP A 535 13.05 2.58 -9.75
N GLY A 536 12.74 3.63 -10.51
CA GLY A 536 12.03 3.56 -11.78
C GLY A 536 10.55 3.91 -11.67
N MET A 537 9.79 3.59 -12.72
CA MET A 537 8.37 3.91 -12.83
C MET A 537 7.52 3.06 -11.88
N VAL A 538 6.62 3.69 -11.13
CA VAL A 538 5.61 2.99 -10.32
C VAL A 538 4.87 1.89 -11.12
N ASN A 539 4.71 0.69 -10.54
CA ASN A 539 4.09 -0.45 -11.21
C ASN A 539 3.14 -1.24 -10.29
N LEU A 540 1.85 -0.94 -10.37
CA LEU A 540 0.81 -1.56 -9.54
C LEU A 540 0.59 -3.04 -9.87
N LYS A 541 0.88 -3.51 -11.08
CA LYS A 541 0.78 -4.94 -11.43
C LYS A 541 1.75 -5.78 -10.62
N LYS A 542 2.98 -5.29 -10.41
CA LYS A 542 3.97 -5.97 -9.55
C LYS A 542 3.72 -5.69 -8.07
N ALA A 543 3.37 -4.45 -7.72
CA ALA A 543 3.21 -4.03 -6.32
C ALA A 543 2.11 -4.79 -5.57
N ILE A 544 1.04 -5.23 -6.25
CA ILE A 544 -0.05 -6.01 -5.65
C ILE A 544 0.29 -7.51 -5.43
N GLU A 545 1.52 -7.94 -5.78
CA GLU A 545 2.02 -9.32 -5.72
C GLU A 545 3.10 -9.55 -4.64
N GLY A 546 3.28 -8.61 -3.72
CA GLY A 546 4.27 -8.63 -2.65
C GLY A 546 5.53 -7.84 -2.98
N TYR A 547 6.55 -7.95 -2.12
CA TYR A 547 7.85 -7.32 -2.32
C TYR A 547 8.55 -7.78 -3.60
N GLY A 548 9.34 -6.92 -4.24
CA GLY A 548 10.36 -7.36 -5.21
C GLY A 548 11.74 -7.58 -4.56
N GLN A 549 11.98 -6.89 -3.44
CA GLN A 549 13.20 -7.00 -2.66
C GLN A 549 12.92 -6.58 -1.21
N PHE A 550 13.54 -7.22 -0.23
CA PHE A 550 13.66 -6.67 1.12
C PHE A 550 14.83 -5.69 1.14
N ARG A 551 14.53 -4.40 1.24
CA ARG A 551 15.57 -3.34 1.22
C ARG A 551 16.33 -3.27 2.55
N VAL A 552 15.64 -3.60 3.63
CA VAL A 552 16.17 -3.72 5.00
C VAL A 552 15.63 -5.02 5.63
N ASP A 553 16.22 -5.46 6.74
CA ASP A 553 15.70 -6.60 7.49
C ASP A 553 14.22 -6.35 7.80
N THR A 554 13.37 -7.26 7.34
CA THR A 554 11.93 -7.07 7.28
C THR A 554 11.25 -8.08 8.19
N ASP A 555 10.51 -7.60 9.19
CA ASP A 555 9.68 -8.42 10.08
C ASP A 555 8.20 -8.20 9.80
N VAL A 556 7.49 -9.25 9.41
CA VAL A 556 6.06 -9.18 9.08
C VAL A 556 5.26 -9.98 10.09
N ASN A 557 4.36 -9.29 10.81
CA ASN A 557 3.34 -9.89 11.64
C ASN A 557 1.99 -9.86 10.91
N MET A 558 1.58 -11.00 10.38
CA MET A 558 0.37 -11.08 9.56
C MET A 558 -0.88 -11.20 10.44
N VAL A 559 -1.52 -10.07 10.76
CA VAL A 559 -2.69 -10.02 11.67
C VAL A 559 -4.03 -9.81 10.97
N ALA A 560 -4.01 -9.50 9.68
CA ALA A 560 -5.21 -9.18 8.90
C ALA A 560 -5.19 -9.88 7.54
N LYS A 561 -6.39 -10.15 7.03
CA LYS A 561 -6.59 -10.71 5.70
C LYS A 561 -6.15 -9.70 4.63
N ALA A 562 -5.51 -10.18 3.56
CA ALA A 562 -5.17 -9.35 2.40
C ALA A 562 -6.40 -8.71 1.74
N GLY A 563 -6.23 -7.49 1.24
CA GLY A 563 -7.26 -6.79 0.47
C GLY A 563 -7.37 -7.31 -0.97
N GLY A 564 -8.49 -6.98 -1.62
CA GLY A 564 -8.80 -7.41 -2.98
C GLY A 564 -9.29 -8.86 -3.09
N THR A 565 -9.58 -9.26 -4.32
CA THR A 565 -10.08 -10.58 -4.68
C THR A 565 -8.95 -11.46 -5.20
N HIS A 566 -8.78 -12.63 -4.58
CA HIS A 566 -7.95 -13.70 -5.09
C HIS A 566 -8.77 -14.99 -5.30
N TRP A 567 -8.31 -15.90 -6.15
CA TRP A 567 -9.00 -17.19 -6.38
C TRP A 567 -9.03 -18.10 -5.13
N TRP A 568 -8.21 -17.82 -4.11
CA TRP A 568 -8.19 -18.51 -2.81
C TRP A 568 -8.77 -17.69 -1.66
N ASN A 569 -9.48 -16.59 -1.94
CA ASN A 569 -9.88 -15.59 -0.94
C ASN A 569 -10.95 -16.12 0.05
N ASP A 570 -10.53 -17.01 0.95
CA ASP A 570 -11.34 -17.55 2.03
C ASP A 570 -11.47 -16.54 3.18
N ALA A 571 -12.18 -16.91 4.24
CA ALA A 571 -12.40 -16.04 5.40
C ALA A 571 -11.19 -15.94 6.35
N ARG A 572 -10.07 -16.60 6.05
CA ARG A 572 -8.88 -16.69 6.92
C ARG A 572 -7.92 -15.54 6.67
N VAL A 573 -7.02 -15.33 7.63
CA VAL A 573 -5.85 -14.46 7.46
C VAL A 573 -4.88 -15.19 6.54
N TRP A 574 -4.94 -14.90 5.24
CA TRP A 574 -4.16 -15.57 4.21
C TRP A 574 -3.70 -14.60 3.12
N ASP A 575 -2.48 -14.78 2.63
CA ASP A 575 -1.96 -14.06 1.46
C ASP A 575 -0.93 -14.90 0.68
N VAL A 576 -0.68 -14.52 -0.56
CA VAL A 576 0.38 -15.07 -1.41
C VAL A 576 1.13 -13.93 -2.07
N TRP A 577 2.45 -13.99 -1.99
CA TRP A 577 3.35 -13.13 -2.74
C TRP A 577 3.97 -13.93 -3.87
N THR A 578 3.79 -13.46 -5.10
CA THR A 578 4.20 -14.19 -6.32
C THR A 578 5.44 -13.59 -6.99
N ASN A 579 5.91 -12.44 -6.52
CA ASN A 579 7.18 -11.88 -6.98
C ASN A 579 8.36 -12.73 -6.52
N ASP A 580 9.42 -12.76 -7.31
CA ASP A 580 10.74 -13.24 -6.88
C ASP A 580 11.32 -12.23 -5.90
N ILE A 581 11.61 -12.64 -4.66
CA ILE A 581 12.06 -11.73 -3.60
C ILE A 581 13.55 -11.92 -3.33
N SER A 582 14.30 -10.83 -3.40
CA SER A 582 15.74 -10.78 -3.06
C SER A 582 16.02 -9.85 -1.86
N GLY A 583 17.28 -9.63 -1.51
CA GLY A 583 17.67 -8.59 -0.55
C GLY A 583 17.94 -9.07 0.88
N ALA A 584 17.59 -8.25 1.86
CA ALA A 584 17.87 -8.40 3.29
C ALA A 584 17.12 -9.56 3.97
N ALA A 585 17.28 -9.76 5.28
CA ALA A 585 16.66 -10.89 5.97
C ALA A 585 15.14 -10.70 6.15
N PHE A 586 14.41 -11.82 6.20
CA PHE A 586 12.97 -11.86 6.41
C PHE A 586 12.62 -12.64 7.68
N SER A 587 11.78 -12.03 8.51
CA SER A 587 11.16 -12.66 9.67
C SER A 587 9.66 -12.68 9.50
N PHE A 588 9.04 -13.85 9.73
CA PHE A 588 7.60 -14.04 9.64
C PHE A 588 7.02 -14.44 10.99
N SER A 589 5.91 -13.78 11.33
CA SER A 589 5.06 -14.11 12.47
C SER A 589 3.59 -13.89 12.12
N SER A 590 2.70 -14.47 12.91
CA SER A 590 1.28 -14.13 12.89
C SER A 590 0.63 -14.42 14.24
N ASP A 591 0.16 -13.36 14.90
CA ASP A 591 -0.65 -13.48 16.12
C ASP A 591 -2.09 -13.96 15.84
N ALA A 592 -2.49 -13.96 14.57
CA ALA A 592 -3.81 -14.40 14.12
C ALA A 592 -3.80 -15.83 13.53
N GLY A 593 -2.67 -16.55 13.60
CA GLY A 593 -2.53 -17.87 12.98
C GLY A 593 -2.59 -17.84 11.45
N GLY A 594 -2.20 -16.72 10.86
CA GLY A 594 -2.24 -16.43 9.44
C GLY A 594 -1.26 -17.24 8.61
N TRP A 595 -1.54 -17.31 7.31
CA TRP A 595 -0.76 -18.06 6.34
C TRP A 595 -0.25 -17.15 5.22
N LEU A 596 1.06 -17.07 5.08
CA LEU A 596 1.71 -16.40 3.96
C LEU A 596 2.39 -17.44 3.07
N ARG A 597 2.10 -17.42 1.77
CA ARG A 597 2.85 -18.20 0.76
C ARG A 597 3.78 -17.29 -0.03
N LEU A 598 5.04 -17.70 -0.17
CA LEU A 598 5.99 -17.11 -1.10
C LEU A 598 6.13 -18.06 -2.31
N ASP A 599 5.58 -17.64 -3.44
CA ASP A 599 5.50 -18.45 -4.66
C ASP A 599 6.66 -18.20 -5.64
N GLY A 600 7.27 -17.02 -5.57
CA GLY A 600 8.43 -16.68 -6.38
C GLY A 600 9.69 -17.48 -6.02
N ASN A 601 10.70 -17.36 -6.86
CA ASN A 601 12.04 -17.89 -6.65
C ASN A 601 12.86 -16.89 -5.81
N ASN A 602 13.04 -17.20 -4.54
CA ASN A 602 13.54 -16.23 -3.57
C ASN A 602 15.04 -16.38 -3.31
N SER A 603 15.71 -15.25 -3.10
CA SER A 603 17.16 -15.16 -2.89
C SER A 603 17.60 -14.19 -1.77
N PHE A 604 16.71 -13.93 -0.81
CA PHE A 604 16.96 -12.99 0.28
C PHE A 604 17.90 -13.56 1.37
N ALA A 605 18.49 -12.68 2.18
CA ALA A 605 19.69 -12.99 2.98
C ALA A 605 19.48 -14.00 4.11
N GLY A 606 18.26 -14.12 4.65
CA GLY A 606 17.97 -15.06 5.73
C GLY A 606 16.47 -15.18 6.01
N LEU A 607 16.08 -16.29 6.62
CA LEU A 607 14.69 -16.57 6.96
C LEU A 607 14.55 -17.00 8.42
N THR A 608 13.69 -16.30 9.16
CA THR A 608 13.23 -16.72 10.49
C THR A 608 11.71 -16.86 10.52
N VAL A 609 11.20 -17.97 11.04
CA VAL A 609 9.76 -18.20 11.25
C VAL A 609 9.49 -18.32 12.75
N ASN A 610 8.67 -17.42 13.28
CA ASN A 610 8.38 -17.32 14.71
C ASN A 610 6.99 -17.85 15.08
N SER A 611 5.97 -17.61 14.23
CA SER A 611 4.60 -18.09 14.41
C SER A 611 3.83 -18.04 13.08
N GLY A 612 2.56 -18.48 13.05
CA GLY A 612 1.76 -18.56 11.82
C GLY A 612 2.22 -19.69 10.90
N THR A 613 1.78 -19.67 9.63
CA THR A 613 2.24 -20.58 8.58
C THR A 613 2.95 -19.81 7.48
N LEU A 614 4.23 -20.10 7.25
CA LEU A 614 4.96 -19.66 6.08
C LEU A 614 5.10 -20.83 5.11
N GLU A 615 4.61 -20.68 3.90
CA GLU A 615 4.73 -21.67 2.84
C GLU A 615 5.67 -21.19 1.73
N LEU A 616 6.61 -22.04 1.33
CA LEU A 616 7.53 -21.80 0.22
C LEU A 616 7.19 -22.77 -0.92
N THR A 617 6.88 -22.26 -2.11
CA THR A 617 6.52 -23.08 -3.29
C THR A 617 7.50 -22.93 -4.46
N GLY A 618 8.24 -21.81 -4.56
CA GLY A 618 9.29 -21.61 -5.57
C GLY A 618 10.65 -22.28 -5.26
N ASP A 619 11.69 -21.89 -5.99
CA ASP A 619 13.10 -22.24 -5.70
C ASP A 619 13.75 -21.18 -4.80
N ASN A 620 14.15 -21.58 -3.60
CA ASN A 620 14.62 -20.67 -2.55
C ASN A 620 16.10 -20.92 -2.27
N THR A 621 16.92 -19.89 -2.51
CA THR A 621 18.38 -19.90 -2.29
C THR A 621 18.78 -18.71 -1.41
N LEU A 622 18.74 -18.90 -0.10
CA LEU A 622 18.88 -17.81 0.87
C LEU A 622 20.35 -17.59 1.26
N GLY A 623 20.67 -16.41 1.79
CA GLY A 623 22.04 -16.07 2.20
C GLY A 623 22.54 -16.76 3.48
N SER A 624 21.64 -17.36 4.28
CA SER A 624 21.96 -17.97 5.57
C SER A 624 21.03 -19.15 5.89
N ASP A 625 21.33 -19.87 6.97
CA ASP A 625 20.53 -21.01 7.44
C ASP A 625 19.15 -20.55 7.93
N VAL A 626 18.12 -21.33 7.64
CA VAL A 626 16.74 -21.04 8.03
C VAL A 626 16.52 -21.39 9.50
N GLN A 627 15.97 -20.46 10.27
CA GLN A 627 15.57 -20.66 11.66
C GLN A 627 14.05 -20.77 11.76
N VAL A 628 13.56 -21.80 12.45
CA VAL A 628 12.14 -21.91 12.81
C VAL A 628 12.06 -22.03 14.32
N ASN A 629 11.52 -20.99 14.95
CA ASN A 629 11.38 -20.90 16.40
C ASN A 629 9.97 -21.29 16.86
N GLY A 630 8.98 -21.22 15.97
CA GLY A 630 7.59 -21.59 16.21
C GLY A 630 6.77 -21.55 14.92
N GLY A 631 5.45 -21.76 15.02
CA GLY A 631 4.57 -21.80 13.85
C GLY A 631 4.83 -22.99 12.94
N VAL A 632 4.59 -22.81 11.64
CA VAL A 632 4.76 -23.82 10.59
C VAL A 632 5.62 -23.25 9.47
N LEU A 633 6.72 -23.92 9.14
CA LEU A 633 7.42 -23.74 7.86
C LEU A 633 7.03 -24.89 6.94
N ARG A 634 6.33 -24.57 5.86
CA ARG A 634 5.86 -25.53 4.86
C ARG A 634 6.67 -25.41 3.58
N ASN A 635 7.50 -26.40 3.28
CA ASN A 635 8.27 -26.44 2.05
C ASN A 635 7.57 -27.35 1.03
N ASN A 636 6.98 -26.74 0.00
CA ASN A 636 6.40 -27.41 -1.16
C ASN A 636 7.17 -27.14 -2.46
N GLY A 637 8.26 -26.38 -2.37
CA GLY A 637 9.15 -26.08 -3.47
C GLY A 637 10.55 -26.67 -3.26
N THR A 638 11.57 -25.89 -3.59
CA THR A 638 12.97 -26.20 -3.30
C THR A 638 13.51 -25.20 -2.28
N LEU A 639 14.21 -25.67 -1.26
CA LEU A 639 14.95 -24.85 -0.30
C LEU A 639 16.40 -25.33 -0.25
N ARG A 640 17.37 -24.45 -0.55
CA ARG A 640 18.79 -24.84 -0.70
C ARG A 640 19.66 -24.59 0.52
N ASN A 641 19.03 -24.25 1.63
CA ASN A 641 19.68 -23.86 2.86
C ASN A 641 19.55 -24.96 3.90
N LYS A 642 20.44 -24.99 4.89
CA LYS A 642 20.20 -25.80 6.08
C LYS A 642 18.99 -25.22 6.84
N VAL A 643 18.21 -26.11 7.46
CA VAL A 643 17.08 -25.75 8.32
C VAL A 643 17.39 -26.18 9.75
N ILE A 644 17.22 -25.26 10.69
CA ILE A 644 17.28 -25.50 12.13
C ILE A 644 15.89 -25.25 12.72
N LEU A 645 15.26 -26.33 13.19
CA LEU A 645 13.95 -26.29 13.83
C LEU A 645 14.12 -26.26 15.35
N ASN A 646 14.07 -25.07 15.94
CA ASN A 646 14.16 -24.85 17.38
C ASN A 646 12.81 -25.05 18.10
N GLY A 647 11.71 -25.01 17.34
CA GLY A 647 10.33 -25.22 17.78
C GLY A 647 9.38 -25.22 16.58
N GLY A 648 8.08 -25.46 16.81
CA GLY A 648 7.07 -25.45 15.75
C GLY A 648 7.11 -26.68 14.84
N LEU A 649 6.61 -26.55 13.61
CA LEU A 649 6.40 -27.65 12.66
C LEU A 649 7.09 -27.39 11.31
N TYR A 650 7.87 -28.35 10.83
CA TYR A 650 8.27 -28.43 9.42
C TYR A 650 7.32 -29.35 8.66
N ALA A 651 6.76 -28.87 7.55
CA ALA A 651 5.79 -29.63 6.77
C ALA A 651 6.01 -29.52 5.25
N GLY A 652 5.26 -30.32 4.48
CA GLY A 652 5.22 -30.26 3.01
C GLY A 652 5.96 -31.39 2.32
N ALA A 653 5.89 -31.39 0.99
CA ALA A 653 6.42 -32.45 0.13
C ALA A 653 7.59 -31.98 -0.77
N GLY A 654 8.20 -30.84 -0.44
CA GLY A 654 9.28 -30.22 -1.22
C GLY A 654 10.64 -30.91 -1.06
N ALA A 655 11.65 -30.31 -1.69
CA ALA A 655 13.04 -30.73 -1.58
C ALA A 655 13.85 -29.73 -0.75
N LEU A 656 14.62 -30.24 0.20
CA LEU A 656 15.62 -29.50 0.97
C LEU A 656 17.02 -29.90 0.46
N HIS A 657 17.83 -28.96 -0.01
CA HIS A 657 19.22 -29.17 -0.42
C HIS A 657 20.19 -28.61 0.63
N GLY A 658 20.01 -29.05 1.86
CA GLY A 658 20.84 -28.70 2.99
C GLY A 658 20.62 -29.68 4.14
N ASP A 659 21.40 -29.52 5.21
CA ASP A 659 21.20 -30.30 6.42
C ASP A 659 19.88 -29.90 7.11
N PHE A 660 19.29 -30.84 7.84
CA PHE A 660 18.10 -30.61 8.65
C PHE A 660 18.38 -31.01 10.09
N HIS A 661 18.18 -30.07 11.02
CA HIS A 661 18.32 -30.31 12.45
C HIS A 661 17.00 -30.01 13.16
N LEU A 662 16.39 -31.06 13.70
CA LEU A 662 15.18 -31.02 14.51
C LEU A 662 15.53 -31.04 16.00
N SER A 663 15.42 -29.88 16.65
CA SER A 663 15.71 -29.71 18.06
C SER A 663 14.52 -30.10 18.95
N LYS A 664 14.76 -30.18 20.26
CA LYS A 664 13.73 -30.43 21.28
C LYS A 664 12.57 -29.45 21.14
N GLY A 665 11.33 -29.95 21.18
CA GLY A 665 10.12 -29.15 21.08
C GLY A 665 9.67 -28.84 19.63
N GLY A 666 10.49 -29.17 18.64
CA GLY A 666 10.11 -29.13 17.24
C GLY A 666 9.43 -30.41 16.76
N SER A 667 8.71 -30.29 15.64
CA SER A 667 7.98 -31.36 14.98
C SER A 667 8.26 -31.38 13.47
N ILE A 668 8.26 -32.57 12.86
CA ILE A 668 8.26 -32.75 11.40
C ILE A 668 7.03 -33.55 10.97
N ALA A 669 6.32 -33.07 9.95
CA ALA A 669 5.20 -33.75 9.29
C ALA A 669 5.45 -33.78 7.77
N PRO A 670 6.14 -34.82 7.26
CA PRO A 670 6.44 -34.94 5.84
C PRO A 670 5.15 -35.07 5.01
N GLY A 671 5.16 -34.53 3.80
CA GLY A 671 4.11 -34.73 2.80
C GLY A 671 2.97 -33.71 2.78
N ASN A 672 2.10 -33.89 1.79
CA ASN A 672 0.74 -33.35 1.74
C ASN A 672 -0.29 -34.47 1.99
N SER A 673 0.19 -35.54 2.64
CA SER A 673 -0.59 -36.60 3.26
C SER A 673 -1.45 -37.40 2.27
N ILE A 674 -0.94 -38.45 1.60
CA ILE A 674 0.40 -39.06 1.73
C ILE A 674 1.42 -38.39 0.79
N GLY A 675 2.63 -38.08 1.29
CA GLY A 675 3.72 -37.58 0.46
C GLY A 675 5.13 -37.84 0.99
N THR A 676 6.11 -37.54 0.15
CA THR A 676 7.53 -37.67 0.50
C THR A 676 8.16 -36.28 0.61
N LEU A 677 8.91 -36.05 1.69
CA LEU A 677 9.81 -34.91 1.85
C LEU A 677 11.25 -35.39 1.60
N THR A 678 11.97 -34.68 0.73
CA THR A 678 13.36 -35.05 0.39
C THR A 678 14.34 -34.11 1.09
N ILE A 679 15.34 -34.69 1.77
CA ILE A 679 16.45 -34.00 2.41
C ILE A 679 17.76 -34.44 1.75
N ASN A 680 18.25 -33.60 0.84
CA ASN A 680 19.53 -33.77 0.15
C ASN A 680 20.69 -33.25 1.01
N GLY A 681 20.81 -33.81 2.22
CA GLY A 681 21.79 -33.45 3.26
C GLY A 681 21.74 -34.47 4.39
N ASN A 682 22.26 -34.12 5.57
CA ASN A 682 22.12 -34.93 6.77
C ASN A 682 20.85 -34.56 7.56
N TYR A 683 20.26 -35.56 8.21
CA TYR A 683 19.11 -35.41 9.10
C TYR A 683 19.52 -35.70 10.55
N VAL A 684 19.25 -34.78 11.47
CA VAL A 684 19.47 -34.96 12.91
C VAL A 684 18.17 -34.69 13.65
N GLN A 685 17.77 -35.62 14.50
CA GLN A 685 16.61 -35.46 15.38
C GLN A 685 16.99 -35.66 16.84
N ASP A 686 16.71 -34.64 17.66
CA ASP A 686 17.03 -34.63 19.08
C ASP A 686 15.89 -35.17 19.96
N ALA A 687 16.25 -35.61 21.17
CA ALA A 687 15.29 -36.06 22.17
C ALA A 687 14.26 -34.97 22.52
N GLY A 688 13.01 -35.38 22.71
CA GLY A 688 11.89 -34.47 22.99
C GLY A 688 11.34 -33.70 21.78
N SER A 689 11.71 -34.10 20.56
CA SER A 689 11.05 -33.69 19.30
C SER A 689 10.00 -34.73 18.84
N GLN A 690 9.20 -34.38 17.83
CA GLN A 690 8.16 -35.26 17.28
C GLN A 690 8.32 -35.50 15.77
N PHE A 691 8.02 -36.72 15.33
CA PHE A 691 7.93 -37.11 13.92
C PHE A 691 6.53 -37.61 13.64
N PHE A 692 5.73 -36.88 12.87
CA PHE A 692 4.39 -37.29 12.47
C PHE A 692 4.45 -38.23 11.27
N VAL A 693 3.68 -39.32 11.34
CA VAL A 693 3.60 -40.33 10.30
C VAL A 693 2.13 -40.58 10.01
N GLU A 694 1.58 -39.96 8.96
CA GLU A 694 0.27 -40.35 8.46
C GLU A 694 0.43 -41.59 7.59
N MET A 695 -0.35 -42.61 7.91
CA MET A 695 -0.32 -43.90 7.24
C MET A 695 -1.63 -44.10 6.52
N ALA A 696 -1.58 -44.67 5.33
CA ALA A 696 -2.73 -45.10 4.54
C ALA A 696 -2.51 -46.54 4.07
N PRO A 697 -3.43 -47.47 4.32
CA PRO A 697 -3.26 -48.84 3.86
C PRO A 697 -3.36 -48.90 2.32
N PRO A 698 -2.68 -49.86 1.67
CA PRO A 698 -2.01 -51.02 2.28
C PRO A 698 -0.54 -50.84 2.67
N ASP A 699 0.12 -49.74 2.34
CA ASP A 699 1.55 -49.54 2.64
C ASP A 699 2.03 -48.10 2.43
N SER A 700 1.13 -47.18 2.07
CA SER A 700 1.48 -45.78 1.84
C SER A 700 1.64 -45.06 3.17
N THR A 701 2.69 -44.26 3.30
CA THR A 701 2.96 -43.47 4.51
C THR A 701 3.65 -42.19 4.11
N ASP A 702 3.45 -41.15 4.90
CA ASP A 702 4.33 -39.99 4.81
C ASP A 702 5.76 -40.43 5.10
N LYS A 703 6.68 -39.91 4.29
CA LYS A 703 8.06 -40.39 4.25
C LYS A 703 9.05 -39.24 4.19
N VAL A 704 10.16 -39.37 4.93
CA VAL A 704 11.36 -38.58 4.72
C VAL A 704 12.41 -39.41 3.98
N GLU A 705 12.92 -38.90 2.88
CA GLU A 705 14.05 -39.47 2.16
C GLU A 705 15.29 -38.59 2.32
N VAL A 706 16.33 -39.14 2.93
CA VAL A 706 17.58 -38.45 3.24
C VAL A 706 18.69 -39.01 2.34
N SER A 707 19.38 -38.15 1.59
CA SER A 707 20.52 -38.59 0.75
C SER A 707 21.80 -38.79 1.58
N GLY A 708 21.98 -38.02 2.65
CA GLY A 708 23.06 -38.17 3.62
C GLY A 708 22.72 -39.16 4.73
N THR A 709 23.30 -38.93 5.91
CA THR A 709 23.06 -39.74 7.10
C THR A 709 21.82 -39.27 7.87
N ALA A 710 21.15 -40.18 8.56
CA ALA A 710 20.15 -39.84 9.57
C ALA A 710 20.64 -40.24 10.97
N THR A 711 20.64 -39.29 11.91
CA THR A 711 21.03 -39.47 13.31
C THR A 711 19.85 -39.21 14.22
N LEU A 712 19.39 -40.25 14.91
CA LEU A 712 18.26 -40.21 15.85
C LEU A 712 18.79 -40.24 17.29
N ASN A 713 18.87 -39.08 17.94
CA ASN A 713 19.28 -38.94 19.33
C ASN A 713 18.13 -39.16 20.33
N GLY A 714 16.93 -39.53 19.84
CA GLY A 714 15.71 -39.72 20.62
C GLY A 714 14.49 -39.23 19.82
N GLY A 715 13.46 -38.75 20.52
CA GLY A 715 12.24 -38.19 19.92
C GLY A 715 11.09 -39.20 19.83
N THR A 716 9.88 -38.72 19.62
CA THR A 716 8.66 -39.56 19.57
C THR A 716 8.09 -39.60 18.16
N VAL A 717 7.81 -40.80 17.66
CA VAL A 717 7.02 -40.98 16.43
C VAL A 717 5.54 -40.85 16.80
N VAL A 718 4.79 -39.99 16.11
CA VAL A 718 3.34 -39.87 16.28
C VAL A 718 2.66 -40.58 15.12
N ALA A 719 2.06 -41.73 15.39
CA ALA A 719 1.46 -42.59 14.38
C ALA A 719 0.00 -42.18 14.13
N VAL A 720 -0.28 -41.64 12.94
CA VAL A 720 -1.60 -41.12 12.56
C VAL A 720 -2.25 -42.02 11.52
N ARG A 721 -3.47 -42.49 11.82
CA ARG A 721 -4.22 -43.42 10.99
C ARG A 721 -5.14 -42.66 10.01
N MET A 722 -4.88 -42.75 8.70
CA MET A 722 -5.88 -42.37 7.70
C MET A 722 -6.95 -43.46 7.52
N PRO A 723 -8.15 -43.13 6.99
CA PRO A 723 -9.22 -44.11 6.78
C PRO A 723 -8.76 -45.34 5.99
N GLY A 724 -9.06 -46.54 6.51
CA GLY A 724 -8.76 -47.80 5.85
C GLY A 724 -8.57 -48.99 6.79
N VAL A 725 -8.28 -50.16 6.21
CA VAL A 725 -8.08 -51.44 6.89
C VAL A 725 -6.59 -51.67 7.13
N TYR A 726 -6.19 -51.71 8.39
CA TYR A 726 -4.79 -51.91 8.79
C TYR A 726 -4.60 -53.36 9.20
N GLY A 727 -3.75 -54.06 8.45
CA GLY A 727 -3.39 -55.44 8.70
C GLY A 727 -2.44 -55.56 9.88
N LEU A 728 -2.72 -56.45 10.84
CA LEU A 728 -1.68 -56.91 11.78
C LEU A 728 -0.47 -57.47 10.99
N GLY A 729 0.74 -57.03 11.34
CA GLY A 729 1.99 -57.34 10.66
C GLY A 729 2.31 -56.45 9.44
N GLN A 730 1.44 -55.50 9.11
CA GLN A 730 1.69 -54.52 8.05
C GLN A 730 2.79 -53.55 8.48
N ARG A 731 3.67 -53.22 7.55
CA ARG A 731 4.85 -52.38 7.78
C ARG A 731 4.79 -51.10 6.96
N TYR A 732 5.10 -49.97 7.59
CA TYR A 732 5.21 -48.66 6.96
C TYR A 732 6.63 -48.13 7.08
N ASN A 733 7.27 -47.79 5.96
CA ASN A 733 8.62 -47.22 5.92
C ASN A 733 8.54 -45.69 5.82
N PHE A 734 8.79 -45.00 6.94
CA PHE A 734 8.57 -43.55 7.04
C PHE A 734 9.88 -42.74 7.02
N LEU A 735 11.04 -43.38 7.12
CA LEU A 735 12.34 -42.71 7.02
C LEU A 735 13.35 -43.62 6.32
N THR A 736 13.95 -43.13 5.25
CA THR A 736 15.08 -43.75 4.55
C THR A 736 16.26 -42.80 4.52
N ALA A 737 17.46 -43.26 4.87
CA ALA A 737 18.70 -42.47 4.80
C ALA A 737 19.78 -43.22 4.02
N GLN A 738 20.13 -42.74 2.82
CA GLN A 738 21.04 -43.42 1.90
C GLN A 738 22.49 -43.47 2.44
N GLY A 739 22.91 -42.46 3.19
CA GLY A 739 24.20 -42.44 3.89
C GLY A 739 24.25 -43.30 5.15
N GLY A 740 23.13 -43.88 5.58
CA GLY A 740 23.01 -44.74 6.74
C GLY A 740 22.22 -44.10 7.90
N LEU A 741 21.57 -44.96 8.69
CA LEU A 741 20.80 -44.59 9.87
C LEU A 741 21.56 -44.96 11.15
N SER A 742 21.64 -44.04 12.11
CA SER A 742 22.22 -44.26 13.43
C SER A 742 21.31 -43.76 14.55
N GLY A 743 21.35 -44.42 15.71
CA GLY A 743 20.47 -44.11 16.84
C GLY A 743 19.05 -44.67 16.69
N LYS A 744 18.12 -44.26 17.57
CA LYS A 744 16.71 -44.70 17.61
C LYS A 744 15.81 -43.60 18.19
N PHE A 745 14.52 -43.69 17.87
CA PHE A 745 13.47 -42.91 18.54
C PHE A 745 13.25 -43.42 19.98
N ASP A 746 12.78 -42.55 20.87
CA ASP A 746 12.44 -42.89 22.27
C ASP A 746 11.19 -43.77 22.35
N GLY A 747 10.25 -43.62 21.41
CA GLY A 747 9.01 -44.40 21.39
C GLY A 747 8.01 -43.95 20.32
N VAL A 748 6.79 -44.45 20.47
CA VAL A 748 5.66 -44.12 19.57
C VAL A 748 4.46 -43.67 20.38
N ASP A 749 3.89 -42.53 20.01
CA ASP A 749 2.54 -42.13 20.39
C ASP A 749 1.52 -42.83 19.48
N ASN A 750 0.69 -43.66 20.10
CA ASN A 750 -0.33 -44.49 19.44
C ASN A 750 -1.75 -43.95 19.62
N SER A 751 -1.89 -42.73 20.15
CA SER A 751 -3.18 -42.15 20.53
C SER A 751 -4.17 -42.02 19.35
N TYR A 752 -3.68 -42.00 18.11
CA TYR A 752 -4.49 -41.83 16.89
C TYR A 752 -4.84 -43.15 16.17
N LEU A 753 -4.55 -44.33 16.74
CA LEU A 753 -4.78 -45.63 16.08
C LEU A 753 -6.04 -46.38 16.57
N GLY A 754 -6.48 -46.11 17.80
CA GLY A 754 -7.54 -46.82 18.51
C GLY A 754 -7.02 -47.79 19.60
N PRO A 755 -7.92 -48.43 20.37
CA PRO A 755 -7.53 -49.15 21.58
C PRO A 755 -6.79 -50.48 21.35
N PHE A 756 -6.99 -51.13 20.20
CA PHE A 756 -6.48 -52.49 19.94
C PHE A 756 -5.29 -52.52 18.99
N LEU A 757 -4.92 -51.39 18.39
CA LEU A 757 -3.74 -51.25 17.54
C LEU A 757 -2.66 -50.45 18.25
N LYS A 758 -1.41 -50.83 18.01
CA LYS A 758 -0.25 -49.97 18.24
C LYS A 758 0.77 -50.20 17.13
N MET A 759 1.57 -49.19 16.86
CA MET A 759 2.79 -49.30 16.08
C MET A 759 3.96 -49.63 16.99
N VAL A 760 4.83 -50.51 16.51
CA VAL A 760 6.15 -50.79 17.10
C VAL A 760 7.22 -50.44 16.08
N LEU A 761 8.29 -49.77 16.53
CA LEU A 761 9.38 -49.36 15.66
C LEU A 761 10.34 -50.51 15.37
N ALA A 762 10.76 -50.61 14.11
CA ALA A 762 11.80 -51.51 13.64
C ALA A 762 12.80 -50.74 12.78
N TYR A 763 14.04 -51.25 12.68
CA TYR A 763 15.14 -50.55 12.02
C TYR A 763 16.03 -51.52 11.23
N ASP A 764 16.60 -51.03 10.13
CA ASP A 764 17.78 -51.61 9.49
C ASP A 764 18.89 -50.54 9.34
N SER A 765 19.95 -50.84 8.58
CA SER A 765 21.08 -49.91 8.41
C SER A 765 20.73 -48.59 7.72
N TYR A 766 19.57 -48.49 7.07
CA TYR A 766 19.16 -47.34 6.25
C TYR A 766 17.74 -46.85 6.53
N ASN A 767 16.88 -47.65 7.19
CA ASN A 767 15.45 -47.37 7.30
C ASN A 767 14.93 -47.45 8.74
N ALA A 768 13.93 -46.62 9.03
CA ALA A 768 13.05 -46.77 10.18
C ALA A 768 11.63 -47.13 9.73
N TYR A 769 11.06 -48.13 10.37
CA TYR A 769 9.77 -48.71 10.05
C TYR A 769 8.83 -48.65 11.24
N ALA A 770 7.53 -48.60 10.97
CA ALA A 770 6.47 -48.80 11.94
C ALA A 770 5.67 -50.05 11.56
N ASP A 771 5.64 -51.05 12.46
CA ASP A 771 4.90 -52.30 12.31
C ASP A 771 3.58 -52.26 13.08
N VAL A 772 2.47 -52.56 12.41
CA VAL A 772 1.14 -52.65 13.03
C VAL A 772 1.06 -53.93 13.85
N VAL A 773 0.85 -53.80 15.16
CA VAL A 773 0.67 -54.95 16.07
C VAL A 773 -0.51 -54.75 17.00
N ARG A 774 -0.88 -55.81 17.72
CA ARG A 774 -1.92 -55.77 18.75
C ARG A 774 -1.48 -54.94 19.95
N ASN A 775 -2.40 -54.13 20.48
CA ASN A 775 -2.23 -53.37 21.71
C ASN A 775 -2.94 -54.04 22.89
N ALA A 776 -4.14 -53.56 23.25
CA ALA A 776 -4.96 -54.22 24.25
C ALA A 776 -5.56 -55.53 23.70
N THR A 777 -5.71 -56.53 24.57
CA THR A 777 -6.45 -57.77 24.26
C THR A 777 -7.93 -57.45 24.04
N LEU A 778 -8.60 -58.13 23.12
CA LEU A 778 -10.05 -58.01 22.92
C LEU A 778 -10.83 -58.33 24.21
N ALA A 779 -10.36 -59.32 25.00
CA ALA A 779 -10.94 -59.67 26.29
C ALA A 779 -11.06 -58.47 27.25
N SER A 780 -10.10 -57.52 27.20
CA SER A 780 -10.07 -56.34 28.08
C SER A 780 -11.22 -55.36 27.84
N ALA A 781 -11.86 -55.43 26.68
CA ALA A 781 -13.03 -54.62 26.38
C ALA A 781 -14.35 -55.21 26.92
N GLY A 782 -14.34 -56.48 27.32
CA GLY A 782 -15.50 -57.16 27.86
C GLY A 782 -15.86 -56.70 29.27
N LYS A 783 -17.14 -56.31 29.46
CA LYS A 783 -17.70 -55.93 30.76
C LYS A 783 -18.46 -57.08 31.44
N THR A 784 -18.93 -58.06 30.68
CA THR A 784 -19.57 -59.28 31.19
C THR A 784 -18.64 -60.48 31.06
N LEU A 785 -18.90 -61.55 31.84
CA LEU A 785 -18.14 -62.80 31.74
C LEU A 785 -18.18 -63.38 30.32
N ASN A 786 -19.32 -63.29 29.63
CA ASN A 786 -19.47 -63.82 28.28
C ASN A 786 -18.76 -62.97 27.23
N GLN A 787 -18.76 -61.64 27.38
CA GLN A 787 -17.95 -60.75 26.55
C GLN A 787 -16.45 -61.00 26.75
N GLN A 788 -15.99 -61.19 27.99
CA GLN A 788 -14.59 -61.49 28.30
C GLN A 788 -14.17 -62.85 27.75
N ALA A 789 -15.00 -63.88 27.90
CA ALA A 789 -14.74 -65.22 27.36
C ALA A 789 -14.71 -65.21 25.81
N THR A 790 -15.64 -64.49 25.18
CA THR A 790 -15.68 -64.31 23.73
C THR A 790 -14.44 -63.55 23.24
N GLY A 791 -14.10 -62.43 23.89
CA GLY A 791 -12.88 -61.68 23.59
C GLY A 791 -11.61 -62.53 23.74
N ALA A 792 -11.50 -63.33 24.81
CA ALA A 792 -10.36 -64.22 25.02
C ALA A 792 -10.25 -65.32 23.97
N ALA A 793 -11.37 -65.85 23.48
CA ALA A 793 -11.38 -66.79 22.37
C ALA A 793 -10.93 -66.13 21.06
N LEU A 794 -11.37 -64.89 20.81
CA LEU A 794 -10.99 -64.10 19.64
C LEU A 794 -9.50 -63.70 19.68
N ASP A 795 -8.95 -63.42 20.86
CA ASP A 795 -7.51 -63.15 21.06
C ASP A 795 -6.61 -64.34 20.69
N GLY A 796 -7.15 -65.57 20.71
CA GLY A 796 -6.46 -66.80 20.32
C GLY A 796 -6.40 -67.06 18.82
N LEU A 797 -7.08 -66.25 17.99
CA LEU A 797 -7.04 -66.37 16.53
C LEU A 797 -5.68 -65.94 15.99
N ALA A 798 -5.27 -66.53 14.86
CA ALA A 798 -4.07 -66.10 14.14
C ALA A 798 -4.24 -64.67 13.64
N ASP A 799 -3.15 -63.88 13.64
CA ASP A 799 -3.18 -62.46 13.27
C ASP A 799 -3.71 -62.22 11.83
N ASN A 800 -3.58 -63.19 10.92
CA ASN A 800 -4.13 -63.11 9.55
C ASN A 800 -5.61 -63.50 9.44
N ASN A 801 -6.30 -63.81 10.54
CA ASN A 801 -7.71 -64.16 10.54
C ASN A 801 -8.58 -62.93 10.24
N ALA A 802 -9.46 -63.04 9.24
CA ALA A 802 -10.30 -61.93 8.78
C ALA A 802 -11.21 -61.35 9.88
N LEU A 803 -11.71 -62.18 10.80
CA LEU A 803 -12.53 -61.71 11.93
C LEU A 803 -11.69 -60.92 12.93
N LEU A 804 -10.50 -61.41 13.27
CA LEU A 804 -9.59 -60.70 14.17
C LEU A 804 -9.17 -59.35 13.57
N GLN A 805 -8.80 -59.33 12.28
CA GLN A 805 -8.44 -58.12 11.55
C GLN A 805 -9.54 -57.06 11.54
N ALA A 806 -10.81 -57.46 11.45
CA ALA A 806 -11.94 -56.52 11.54
C ALA A 806 -12.14 -55.98 12.96
N LEU A 807 -11.97 -56.83 13.98
CA LEU A 807 -12.23 -56.48 15.39
C LEU A 807 -11.19 -55.53 15.96
N VAL A 808 -9.91 -55.67 15.59
CA VAL A 808 -8.84 -54.76 16.08
C VAL A 808 -8.96 -53.34 15.54
N LEU A 809 -9.75 -53.13 14.47
CA LEU A 809 -9.99 -51.81 13.88
C LEU A 809 -11.13 -51.04 14.55
N LEU A 810 -11.83 -51.66 15.50
CA LEU A 810 -12.96 -51.02 16.18
C LEU A 810 -12.50 -49.77 16.93
N PRO A 811 -13.22 -48.65 16.78
CA PRO A 811 -12.75 -47.36 17.25
C PRO A 811 -12.82 -47.22 18.78
N SER A 812 -13.58 -48.08 19.46
CA SER A 812 -13.69 -48.06 20.92
C SER A 812 -13.86 -49.45 21.53
N THR A 813 -13.58 -49.55 22.83
CA THR A 813 -13.86 -50.76 23.62
C THR A 813 -15.36 -51.05 23.75
N ALA A 814 -16.22 -50.03 23.63
CA ALA A 814 -17.68 -50.21 23.65
C ALA A 814 -18.19 -50.86 22.35
N ASP A 815 -17.61 -50.51 21.21
CA ASP A 815 -17.90 -51.16 19.93
C ASP A 815 -17.47 -52.63 19.96
N ALA A 816 -16.30 -52.91 20.53
CA ALA A 816 -15.82 -54.27 20.72
C ALA A 816 -16.75 -55.09 21.63
N ALA A 817 -17.21 -54.54 22.75
CA ALA A 817 -18.16 -55.22 23.63
C ALA A 817 -19.48 -55.59 22.90
N ARG A 818 -20.02 -54.67 22.09
CA ARG A 818 -21.21 -54.94 21.27
C ARG A 818 -20.98 -56.03 20.22
N ALA A 819 -19.80 -56.05 19.59
CA ALA A 819 -19.43 -57.11 18.67
C ALA A 819 -19.35 -58.48 19.38
N PHE A 820 -18.83 -58.52 20.61
CA PHE A 820 -18.77 -59.75 21.39
C PHE A 820 -20.16 -60.27 21.77
N ASP A 821 -21.13 -59.41 22.07
CA ASP A 821 -22.51 -59.84 22.35
C ASP A 821 -23.12 -60.57 21.13
N GLN A 822 -22.81 -60.11 19.91
CA GLN A 822 -23.25 -60.77 18.68
C GLN A 822 -22.52 -62.11 18.43
N LEU A 823 -21.23 -62.19 18.79
CA LEU A 823 -20.37 -63.35 18.54
C LEU A 823 -20.48 -64.44 19.62
N SER A 824 -20.86 -64.07 20.85
CA SER A 824 -20.97 -64.97 22.01
C SER A 824 -22.10 -66.01 21.89
N GLY A 825 -23.00 -65.84 20.90
CA GLY A 825 -24.16 -66.70 20.71
C GLY A 825 -25.25 -66.52 21.77
N GLU A 826 -25.14 -65.54 22.69
CA GLU A 826 -26.19 -65.22 23.67
C GLU A 826 -27.51 -64.82 23.01
N ALA A 827 -27.48 -64.34 21.76
CA ALA A 827 -28.68 -64.14 20.95
C ALA A 827 -29.49 -65.44 20.76
N HIS A 828 -28.86 -66.62 20.73
CA HIS A 828 -29.55 -67.91 20.59
C HIS A 828 -30.00 -68.52 21.92
N GLY A 829 -29.25 -68.27 23.01
CA GLY A 829 -29.65 -68.67 24.37
C GLY A 829 -30.78 -67.81 24.94
N SER A 830 -30.81 -66.52 24.60
CA SER A 830 -31.82 -65.56 25.06
C SER A 830 -33.14 -65.65 24.31
N VAL A 831 -33.26 -66.26 23.13
CA VAL A 831 -34.57 -66.44 22.47
C VAL A 831 -35.54 -67.27 23.33
N ARG A 832 -35.06 -68.20 24.15
CA ARG A 832 -35.91 -68.92 25.12
C ARG A 832 -36.32 -68.07 26.34
N SER A 833 -35.55 -67.05 26.68
CA SER A 833 -35.81 -66.11 27.78
C SER A 833 -36.66 -64.91 27.33
N VAL A 834 -36.43 -64.43 26.10
CA VAL A 834 -37.18 -63.37 25.43
C VAL A 834 -38.60 -63.83 25.09
N LEU A 835 -38.81 -65.11 24.73
CA LEU A 835 -40.16 -65.69 24.61
C LEU A 835 -40.93 -65.76 25.94
N ALA A 836 -40.27 -65.60 27.09
CA ALA A 836 -40.93 -65.49 28.40
C ALA A 836 -41.21 -64.03 28.83
N ASP A 837 -40.48 -63.04 28.30
CA ASP A 837 -40.56 -61.63 28.73
C ASP A 837 -41.29 -60.69 27.72
N ASP A 838 -41.56 -61.17 26.50
CA ASP A 838 -42.17 -60.40 25.40
C ASP A 838 -43.62 -59.91 25.68
N SER A 839 -44.29 -60.48 26.69
CA SER A 839 -45.65 -60.07 27.06
C SER A 839 -45.71 -58.74 27.84
N ARG A 840 -44.58 -58.26 28.39
CA ARG A 840 -44.50 -56.99 29.13
C ARG A 840 -44.10 -55.79 28.26
N HIS A 841 -43.26 -55.99 27.25
CA HIS A 841 -42.79 -54.90 26.39
C HIS A 841 -43.80 -54.47 25.33
N LEU A 842 -44.58 -55.41 24.76
CA LEU A 842 -45.67 -55.10 23.82
C LEU A 842 -46.76 -54.22 24.47
N ARG A 843 -47.07 -54.44 25.76
CA ARG A 843 -48.08 -53.67 26.50
C ARG A 843 -47.63 -52.23 26.77
N ASN A 844 -46.36 -52.01 27.11
CA ASN A 844 -45.82 -50.68 27.38
C ASN A 844 -45.51 -49.89 26.10
N ALA A 845 -45.14 -50.57 25.01
CA ALA A 845 -44.93 -49.93 23.70
C ALA A 845 -46.23 -49.46 23.04
N ALA A 846 -47.36 -50.13 23.29
CA ALA A 846 -48.67 -49.71 22.81
C ALA A 846 -49.23 -48.47 23.53
N LEU A 847 -48.89 -48.27 24.80
CA LEU A 847 -49.28 -47.09 25.58
C LEU A 847 -48.36 -45.87 25.35
N GLY A 848 -47.09 -46.09 24.97
CA GLY A 848 -46.14 -45.01 24.64
C GLY A 848 -46.35 -44.40 23.25
N ARG A 849 -46.77 -45.19 22.26
CA ARG A 849 -46.98 -44.74 20.86
C ARG A 849 -48.27 -43.91 20.64
N ALA A 850 -49.08 -43.71 21.68
CA ALA A 850 -50.22 -42.80 21.64
C ALA A 850 -49.85 -41.33 21.97
N ARG A 851 -48.58 -41.01 22.27
CA ARG A 851 -48.23 -39.68 22.82
C ARG A 851 -47.21 -38.82 22.09
N THR A 852 -46.45 -39.30 21.10
CA THR A 852 -45.42 -38.46 20.47
C THR A 852 -45.16 -38.88 19.02
N GLY A 853 -45.75 -38.15 18.07
CA GLY A 853 -45.40 -38.22 16.64
C GLY A 853 -44.48 -37.07 16.23
N LEU A 854 -43.58 -37.37 15.30
CA LEU A 854 -42.66 -36.46 14.55
C LEU A 854 -41.48 -35.96 15.40
N ASP A 855 -40.20 -35.95 15.00
CA ASP A 855 -39.54 -35.89 13.68
C ASP A 855 -38.20 -36.67 13.66
N ALA A 856 -37.82 -37.19 12.49
CA ALA A 856 -36.54 -37.88 12.26
C ALA A 856 -35.92 -37.41 10.94
N PHE A 857 -35.06 -36.37 10.98
CA PHE A 857 -34.05 -36.10 9.95
C PHE A 857 -32.94 -35.18 10.50
N THR A 858 -31.97 -35.76 11.21
CA THR A 858 -30.60 -35.24 11.35
C THR A 858 -29.70 -36.32 11.98
N ALA A 859 -29.07 -37.16 11.16
CA ALA A 859 -27.88 -37.94 11.55
C ALA A 859 -27.30 -38.68 10.33
N GLN A 860 -26.49 -38.01 9.53
CA GLN A 860 -25.48 -38.68 8.70
C GLN A 860 -24.30 -37.72 8.49
N GLY A 861 -23.26 -37.94 9.27
CA GLY A 861 -22.02 -37.16 9.28
C GLY A 861 -21.04 -37.81 10.25
N VAL A 862 -20.67 -39.08 10.00
CA VAL A 862 -19.59 -39.77 10.72
C VAL A 862 -18.61 -40.26 9.67
N GLY A 863 -17.53 -39.50 9.52
CA GLY A 863 -16.46 -39.73 8.54
C GLY A 863 -15.46 -38.59 8.55
N ALA A 864 -15.03 -38.12 9.72
CA ALA A 864 -13.93 -37.18 9.85
C ALA A 864 -12.63 -38.00 10.00
N GLY A 865 -11.83 -38.06 8.94
CA GLY A 865 -10.43 -38.48 9.06
C GLY A 865 -9.67 -37.43 9.88
N PHE A 866 -8.88 -37.87 10.85
CA PHE A 866 -7.91 -37.01 11.53
C PHE A 866 -6.80 -36.67 10.53
N SER A 867 -6.59 -35.38 10.24
CA SER A 867 -5.37 -34.90 9.59
C SER A 867 -4.50 -34.22 10.63
N VAL A 868 -3.17 -34.40 10.54
CA VAL A 868 -2.19 -33.73 11.42
C VAL A 868 -2.41 -32.21 11.43
N TRP A 869 -2.85 -31.67 10.30
CA TRP A 869 -3.24 -30.28 10.10
C TRP A 869 -4.35 -29.79 11.05
N ALA A 870 -5.40 -30.59 11.24
CA ALA A 870 -6.51 -30.19 12.11
C ALA A 870 -6.10 -30.21 13.59
N ASP A 871 -5.20 -31.11 14.00
CA ASP A 871 -4.78 -31.25 15.39
C ASP A 871 -3.78 -30.16 15.80
N TYR A 872 -2.78 -29.83 14.97
CA TYR A 872 -1.83 -28.74 15.27
C TYR A 872 -2.55 -27.38 15.38
N GLN A 873 -3.46 -27.06 14.44
CA GLN A 873 -4.27 -25.84 14.54
C GLN A 873 -5.21 -25.83 15.76
N SER A 874 -5.67 -26.99 16.23
CA SER A 874 -6.56 -27.08 17.39
C SER A 874 -5.85 -27.03 18.74
N ARG A 875 -4.54 -27.37 18.79
CA ARG A 875 -3.77 -27.48 20.05
C ARG A 875 -2.83 -26.31 20.32
N GLY A 876 -2.62 -25.43 19.36
CA GLY A 876 -1.75 -24.25 19.50
C GLY A 876 -0.30 -24.61 19.25
#